data_AF-A0A7V4AU44-F1
#
_entry.id   AF-A0A7V4AU44-F1
#
_cell.length_a   1.000
_cell.length_b   1.000
_cell.length_c   1.000
_cell.angle_alpha   90.00
_cell.angle_beta   90.00
_cell.angle_gamma   90.00
#
_symmetry.space_group_name_H-M   'P 1'
#
loop_
_entity.id
_entity.type
_entity.pdbx_description
1 polymer ?
#
loop_
_entity_poly.entity_id
_entity_poly.type
_entity_poly.pdbx_seq_one_letter_code
_entity_poly.pdbx_strand_id
1 'polypeptide(L)'
;MTRVILGAAVAAALGGAQPAPAIEVCIDPGAPISASTGQIFLNASLVKATGAKWVRVNFILGPWSSPTDTTRRGPGNLTWKETYDTIINSLRAQGMEIYALIGAEAVKTSYPLNSQEYVDAYVQNFQTIVGQFRDRIRVFESFNEPNDWAGGTTAQVQPYWFAKMLKEIYTAVKIADGRRDDPSWQVTLVSGPLFTHDLDTGASYISQTYQEGISKHGWNAFRSQYGTYPLDGFGFHIYVKQGPNTEQAVQNGLNTNLNAFWNAVTAYEGSGTAKRLWISEFGWNTAHVSEAEQARNLTLAFNLFKNDSRVHMANWFQISDFGPNDKWGLFRGAPFDDSNKKPSWQAFYDFAIAQLPQGSVSGFVRDTSGAPVPDARVEITGDTRFTTSGADGSYTIGGLPAGQYTLEAKAFGYRSQTRVVNLTAGGSATANFSLLKASSVPSPADAKTLGNTFFVRLDGLVVSAVFPPDRVYAQRPDRSSGIALMTGAAASPGDIVSATGYMLTVDGERVASQAEILITGSAGSPPPPLFFRTAHLGGRAQGNQLGVVDDAVLSPPAISTALNNIGLRVSAAGRVTYVDAAQKIFYLDDGAGLRDGSGQTGVRVWMQSGTLPAAGSFVRVTGISGATLVGGNVARLLRVPGPGGVEPVTEP
;
A
#
# COMPACT_ATOMS: atom_id res chain seq x y z
N MET A 1 -43.29 48.03 24.14
CA MET A 1 -42.51 47.38 25.22
C MET A 1 -42.38 45.90 24.91
N THR A 2 -41.17 45.38 25.13
CA THR A 2 -40.77 43.97 25.16
C THR A 2 -40.62 43.22 23.82
N ARG A 3 -39.36 43.04 23.40
CA ARG A 3 -38.82 41.82 22.75
C ARG A 3 -37.28 41.87 22.79
N VAL A 4 -36.71 41.23 23.81
CA VAL A 4 -35.92 39.97 23.76
C VAL A 4 -34.54 40.13 23.10
N ILE A 5 -33.52 40.11 23.99
CA ILE A 5 -32.09 39.97 23.72
C ILE A 5 -31.74 38.49 23.77
N LEU A 6 -31.07 37.97 22.74
CA LEU A 6 -30.21 36.77 22.70
C LEU A 6 -29.38 36.97 21.42
N GLY A 7 -28.08 37.19 21.43
CA GLY A 7 -27.04 36.52 22.21
C GLY A 7 -26.09 35.90 21.18
N ALA A 8 -25.18 36.73 20.65
CA ALA A 8 -24.17 36.31 19.68
C ALA A 8 -23.23 35.28 20.34
N ALA A 9 -23.30 34.03 19.89
CA ALA A 9 -22.34 33.00 20.25
C ALA A 9 -21.09 33.16 19.37
N VAL A 10 -19.96 33.20 20.06
CA VAL A 10 -18.59 33.34 19.58
C VAL A 10 -18.26 32.22 18.58
N ALA A 11 -18.09 32.58 17.31
CA ALA A 11 -17.39 31.74 16.33
C ALA A 11 -15.90 31.82 16.63
N ALA A 12 -15.41 30.91 17.48
CA ALA A 12 -13.98 30.73 17.69
C ALA A 12 -13.34 30.19 16.41
N ALA A 13 -12.32 30.90 15.95
CA ALA A 13 -11.55 30.65 14.75
C ALA A 13 -10.90 29.25 14.76
N LEU A 14 -11.26 28.43 13.77
CA LEU A 14 -10.30 27.51 13.17
C LEU A 14 -9.85 28.20 11.89
N GLY A 15 -8.73 28.92 11.98
CA GLY A 15 -7.99 29.36 10.83
C GLY A 15 -7.52 28.13 10.07
N GLY A 16 -8.35 27.64 9.15
CA GLY A 16 -7.89 26.73 8.12
C GLY A 16 -6.81 27.48 7.35
N ALA A 17 -5.56 27.05 7.48
CA ALA A 17 -4.53 27.40 6.52
C ALA A 17 -5.14 27.22 5.13
N GLN A 18 -5.06 28.25 4.29
CA GLN A 18 -5.35 28.08 2.86
C GLN A 18 -4.59 26.81 2.43
N PRO A 19 -5.25 25.83 1.78
CA PRO A 19 -4.57 24.63 1.36
C PRO A 19 -3.35 25.07 0.54
N ALA A 20 -2.17 24.58 0.91
CA ALA A 20 -0.95 24.87 0.17
C ALA A 20 -1.21 24.62 -1.32
N PRO A 21 -0.70 25.47 -2.23
CA PRO A 21 -0.98 25.33 -3.65
C PRO A 21 -0.66 23.90 -4.10
N ALA A 22 -1.64 23.25 -4.73
CA ALA A 22 -1.40 21.95 -5.34
C ALA A 22 -0.53 22.17 -6.58
N ILE A 23 0.56 21.40 -6.69
CA ILE A 23 1.30 21.26 -7.94
C ILE A 23 0.86 19.98 -8.63
N GLU A 24 0.93 19.99 -9.96
CA GLU A 24 0.72 18.78 -10.74
C GLU A 24 1.98 17.89 -10.65
N VAL A 25 1.80 16.63 -10.24
CA VAL A 25 2.89 15.66 -10.09
C VAL A 25 2.98 14.80 -11.33
N CYS A 26 4.16 14.82 -11.95
CA CYS A 26 4.46 14.14 -13.20
C CYS A 26 5.57 13.10 -13.00
N ILE A 27 5.52 12.02 -13.79
CA ILE A 27 6.57 11.00 -13.84
C ILE A 27 7.09 10.83 -15.28
N ASP A 28 8.41 10.72 -15.42
CA ASP A 28 9.04 10.38 -16.69
C ASP A 28 9.07 8.84 -16.86
N PRO A 29 8.41 8.28 -17.90
CA PRO A 29 8.41 6.85 -18.16
C PRO A 29 9.68 6.37 -18.89
N GLY A 30 10.63 7.26 -19.18
CA GLY A 30 11.73 7.02 -20.09
C GLY A 30 11.30 7.11 -21.56
N ALA A 31 12.17 6.65 -22.46
CA ALA A 31 11.86 6.65 -23.90
C ALA A 31 10.59 5.80 -24.18
N PRO A 32 9.53 6.38 -24.77
CA PRO A 32 8.27 5.67 -24.93
C PRO A 32 8.32 4.60 -26.03
N ILE A 33 9.24 4.76 -26.98
CA ILE A 33 9.53 3.80 -28.05
C ILE A 33 11.03 3.63 -28.25
N SER A 34 11.43 2.53 -28.89
CA SER A 34 12.76 2.37 -29.46
C SER A 34 12.96 3.27 -30.68
N ALA A 35 14.02 4.07 -30.66
CA ALA A 35 14.38 4.93 -31.80
C ALA A 35 14.77 4.12 -33.06
N SER A 36 15.24 2.87 -32.91
CA SER A 36 15.66 2.04 -34.04
C SER A 36 14.54 1.16 -34.59
N THR A 37 13.72 0.57 -33.71
CA THR A 37 12.71 -0.42 -34.13
C THR A 37 11.28 0.09 -34.06
N GLY A 38 11.01 1.19 -33.35
CA GLY A 38 9.63 1.64 -33.08
C GLY A 38 8.88 0.76 -32.07
N GLN A 39 9.56 -0.17 -31.40
CA GLN A 39 8.97 -0.97 -30.32
C GLN A 39 8.50 -0.06 -29.19
N ILE A 40 7.25 -0.21 -28.73
CA ILE A 40 6.71 0.52 -27.59
C ILE A 40 7.29 -0.06 -26.29
N PHE A 41 7.86 0.81 -25.45
CA PHE A 41 8.35 0.48 -24.11
C PHE A 41 7.43 0.99 -23.00
N LEU A 42 6.65 2.04 -23.27
CA LEU A 42 5.78 2.64 -22.27
C LEU A 42 4.73 1.62 -21.76
N ASN A 43 4.66 1.47 -20.44
CA ASN A 43 3.65 0.66 -19.77
C ASN A 43 2.73 1.57 -18.93
N ALA A 44 1.52 1.80 -19.42
CA ALA A 44 0.57 2.71 -18.78
C ALA A 44 0.14 2.25 -17.37
N SER A 45 0.03 0.94 -17.13
CA SER A 45 -0.31 0.40 -15.80
C SER A 45 0.82 0.65 -14.80
N LEU A 46 2.08 0.51 -15.23
CA LEU A 46 3.24 0.81 -14.40
C LEU A 46 3.31 2.30 -14.05
N VAL A 47 3.06 3.17 -15.03
CA VAL A 47 2.97 4.63 -14.81
C VAL A 47 1.86 4.94 -13.80
N LYS A 48 0.66 4.37 -13.97
CA LYS A 48 -0.47 4.57 -13.05
C LYS A 48 -0.15 4.14 -11.63
N ALA A 49 0.58 3.03 -11.46
CA ALA A 49 0.97 2.49 -10.16
C ALA A 49 1.89 3.42 -9.35
N THR A 50 2.52 4.42 -9.99
CA THR A 50 3.32 5.44 -9.28
C THR A 50 2.48 6.45 -8.49
N GLY A 51 1.16 6.49 -8.71
CA GLY A 51 0.27 7.47 -8.09
C GLY A 51 0.28 8.85 -8.75
N ALA A 52 1.15 9.09 -9.74
CA ALA A 52 1.16 10.34 -10.50
C ALA A 52 -0.15 10.53 -11.30
N LYS A 53 -0.54 11.79 -11.47
CA LYS A 53 -1.66 12.18 -12.35
C LYS A 53 -1.16 12.49 -13.76
N TRP A 54 0.07 12.99 -13.89
CA TRP A 54 0.68 13.37 -15.15
C TRP A 54 1.81 12.44 -15.55
N VAL A 55 2.04 12.30 -16.85
CA VAL A 55 3.18 11.59 -17.43
C VAL A 55 3.82 12.44 -18.53
N ARG A 56 5.15 12.50 -18.55
CA ARG A 56 5.90 13.18 -19.62
C ARG A 56 6.14 12.21 -20.77
N VAL A 57 5.71 12.53 -21.99
CA VAL A 57 5.84 11.64 -23.15
C VAL A 57 6.69 12.31 -24.22
N ASN A 58 7.85 11.72 -24.53
CA ASN A 58 8.73 12.19 -25.60
C ASN A 58 8.26 11.70 -26.98
N PHE A 59 8.03 12.63 -27.91
CA PHE A 59 7.67 12.34 -29.30
C PHE A 59 8.94 12.17 -30.15
N ILE A 60 9.29 10.91 -30.41
CA ILE A 60 10.46 10.44 -31.14
C ILE A 60 9.98 9.92 -32.50
N LEU A 61 10.64 10.32 -33.60
CA LEU A 61 10.30 9.76 -34.92
C LEU A 61 10.70 8.30 -35.08
N GLY A 62 11.73 7.86 -34.34
CA GLY A 62 12.26 6.50 -34.40
C GLY A 62 12.55 6.04 -35.83
N PRO A 63 11.99 4.91 -36.28
CA PRO A 63 12.25 4.39 -37.62
C PRO A 63 11.50 5.12 -38.75
N TRP A 64 10.55 6.01 -38.43
CA TRP A 64 9.78 6.79 -39.39
C TRP A 64 10.51 8.07 -39.83
N SER A 65 10.10 8.67 -40.95
CA SER A 65 10.70 9.90 -41.47
C SER A 65 10.03 11.19 -40.99
N SER A 66 8.74 11.13 -40.63
CA SER A 66 7.97 12.28 -40.14
C SER A 66 6.72 11.82 -39.37
N PRO A 67 6.02 12.72 -38.66
CA PRO A 67 4.73 12.42 -38.02
C PRO A 67 3.59 12.09 -39.00
N THR A 68 3.80 12.32 -40.30
CA THR A 68 2.86 11.98 -41.38
C THR A 68 3.27 10.72 -42.16
N ASP A 69 4.39 10.09 -41.82
CA ASP A 69 4.86 8.87 -42.49
C ASP A 69 3.86 7.72 -42.30
N THR A 70 3.26 7.29 -43.40
CA THR A 70 2.27 6.20 -43.43
C THR A 70 2.90 4.82 -43.59
N THR A 71 4.23 4.71 -43.60
CA THR A 71 4.93 3.43 -43.66
C THR A 71 4.72 2.67 -42.34
N ARG A 72 4.30 1.42 -42.42
CA ARG A 72 4.17 0.56 -41.24
C ARG A 72 5.52 -0.04 -40.84
N ARG A 73 5.89 0.06 -39.56
CA ARG A 73 7.18 -0.38 -39.02
C ARG A 73 7.05 -0.99 -37.62
N GLY A 74 8.14 -1.61 -37.17
CA GLY A 74 8.28 -2.17 -35.83
C GLY A 74 7.46 -3.42 -35.56
N PRO A 75 7.58 -4.00 -34.35
CA PRO A 75 6.90 -5.25 -34.00
C PRO A 75 5.36 -5.17 -34.08
N GLY A 76 4.79 -3.97 -33.85
CA GLY A 76 3.36 -3.74 -33.94
C GLY A 76 2.84 -3.54 -35.37
N ASN A 77 3.72 -3.42 -36.37
CA ASN A 77 3.36 -3.11 -37.76
C ASN A 77 2.46 -1.87 -37.88
N LEU A 78 2.83 -0.80 -37.17
CA LEU A 78 2.05 0.44 -37.05
C LEU A 78 2.71 1.58 -37.84
N THR A 79 1.93 2.58 -38.23
CA THR A 79 2.47 3.89 -38.62
C THR A 79 2.95 4.68 -37.40
N TRP A 80 3.63 5.81 -37.61
CA TRP A 80 4.04 6.68 -36.52
C TRP A 80 2.84 7.16 -35.69
N LYS A 81 1.77 7.61 -36.37
CA LYS A 81 0.55 8.09 -35.72
C LYS A 81 -0.14 6.97 -34.93
N GLU A 82 -0.32 5.78 -35.51
CA GLU A 82 -0.95 4.65 -34.82
C GLU A 82 -0.15 4.20 -33.59
N THR A 83 1.19 4.29 -33.65
CA THR A 83 2.06 3.99 -32.50
C THR A 83 1.79 4.95 -31.34
N TYR A 84 1.78 6.26 -31.60
CA TYR A 84 1.47 7.24 -30.56
C TYR A 84 -0.01 7.23 -30.14
N ASP A 85 -0.96 6.94 -31.04
CA ASP A 85 -2.35 6.70 -30.65
C ASP A 85 -2.46 5.56 -29.63
N THR A 86 -1.72 4.47 -29.84
CA THR A 86 -1.69 3.34 -28.90
C THR A 86 -1.18 3.77 -27.52
N ILE A 87 -0.07 4.51 -27.49
CA ILE A 87 0.54 5.01 -26.23
C ILE A 87 -0.41 5.97 -25.51
N ILE A 88 -0.88 6.99 -26.21
CA ILE A 88 -1.74 8.05 -25.64
C ILE A 88 -3.08 7.47 -25.18
N ASN A 89 -3.72 6.60 -25.97
CA ASN A 89 -4.98 5.99 -25.58
C ASN A 89 -4.81 5.08 -24.35
N SER A 90 -3.70 4.34 -24.25
CA SER A 90 -3.42 3.50 -23.06
C SER A 90 -3.25 4.33 -21.79
N LEU A 91 -2.61 5.49 -21.88
CA LEU A 91 -2.43 6.43 -20.76
C LEU A 91 -3.77 7.09 -20.37
N ARG A 92 -4.55 7.57 -21.34
CA ARG A 92 -5.87 8.15 -21.09
C ARG A 92 -6.85 7.14 -20.48
N ALA A 93 -6.79 5.88 -20.88
CA ALA A 93 -7.58 4.80 -20.28
C ALA A 93 -7.26 4.58 -18.78
N GLN A 94 -6.04 4.90 -18.34
CA GLN A 94 -5.64 4.90 -16.92
C GLN A 94 -5.98 6.22 -16.19
N GLY A 95 -6.61 7.17 -16.88
CA GLY A 95 -6.94 8.50 -16.36
C GLY A 95 -5.73 9.43 -16.22
N MET A 96 -4.66 9.19 -16.97
CA MET A 96 -3.45 10.03 -16.93
C MET A 96 -3.62 11.29 -17.79
N GLU A 97 -3.12 12.41 -17.30
CA GLU A 97 -2.85 13.62 -18.08
C GLU A 97 -1.45 13.54 -18.70
N ILE A 98 -1.24 14.17 -19.85
CA ILE A 98 0.00 14.02 -20.65
C ILE A 98 0.66 15.37 -20.84
N TYR A 99 1.96 15.41 -20.50
CA TYR A 99 2.88 16.50 -20.80
C TYR A 99 3.77 16.08 -21.97
N ALA A 100 3.56 16.62 -23.16
CA ALA A 100 4.23 16.14 -24.37
C ALA A 100 5.53 16.89 -24.64
N LEU A 101 6.66 16.19 -24.65
CA LEU A 101 7.93 16.72 -25.17
C LEU A 101 8.00 16.48 -26.67
N ILE A 102 8.17 17.54 -27.46
CA ILE A 102 8.53 17.44 -28.88
C ILE A 102 9.96 17.95 -29.02
N GLY A 103 10.93 17.04 -28.87
CA GLY A 103 12.36 17.36 -28.90
C GLY A 103 12.96 17.38 -30.32
N ALA A 104 14.29 17.46 -30.40
CA ALA A 104 15.02 17.37 -31.66
C ALA A 104 14.80 16.03 -32.39
N GLU A 105 14.48 14.97 -31.63
CA GLU A 105 14.14 13.63 -32.12
C GLU A 105 12.84 13.57 -32.93
N ALA A 106 12.05 14.65 -32.92
CA ALA A 106 10.88 14.83 -33.78
C ALA A 106 11.27 15.22 -35.22
N VAL A 107 12.55 15.38 -35.54
CA VAL A 107 13.04 15.76 -36.88
C VAL A 107 14.17 14.84 -37.31
N LYS A 108 14.03 14.22 -38.48
CA LYS A 108 15.05 13.35 -39.06
C LYS A 108 15.68 14.05 -40.26
N THR A 109 16.70 14.86 -40.00
CA THR A 109 17.36 15.67 -41.02
C THR A 109 18.86 15.75 -40.81
N SER A 110 19.59 16.11 -41.87
CA SER A 110 20.99 16.52 -41.84
C SER A 110 21.17 18.02 -41.66
N TYR A 111 20.09 18.81 -41.57
CA TYR A 111 20.19 20.25 -41.34
C TYR A 111 20.82 20.56 -39.98
N PRO A 112 21.77 21.51 -39.90
CA PRO A 112 22.30 21.98 -38.63
C PRO A 112 21.18 22.54 -37.74
N LEU A 113 21.20 22.28 -36.43
CA LEU A 113 20.19 22.79 -35.48
C LEU A 113 20.00 24.33 -35.57
N ASN A 114 21.07 25.04 -35.92
CA ASN A 114 21.14 26.49 -36.04
C ASN A 114 20.97 26.94 -37.50
N SER A 115 19.88 26.53 -38.16
CA SER A 115 19.58 26.85 -39.57
C SER A 115 18.09 27.08 -39.81
N GLN A 116 17.73 27.80 -40.87
CA GLN A 116 16.33 28.05 -41.23
C GLN A 116 15.63 26.75 -41.62
N GLU A 117 16.31 25.90 -42.37
CA GLU A 117 15.79 24.63 -42.86
C GLU A 117 15.44 23.68 -41.71
N TYR A 118 16.25 23.69 -40.63
CA TYR A 118 15.91 22.94 -39.42
C TYR A 118 14.67 23.52 -38.73
N VAL A 119 14.59 24.84 -38.57
CA VAL A 119 13.43 25.50 -37.96
C VAL A 119 12.15 25.18 -38.73
N ASP A 120 12.17 25.26 -40.06
CA ASP A 120 11.01 24.97 -40.91
C ASP A 120 10.53 23.53 -40.72
N ALA A 121 11.46 22.56 -40.78
CA ALA A 121 11.15 21.14 -40.58
C ALA A 121 10.64 20.85 -39.16
N TYR A 122 11.24 21.47 -38.14
CA TYR A 122 10.84 21.32 -36.75
C TYR A 122 9.45 21.90 -36.50
N VAL A 123 9.17 23.13 -36.96
CA VAL A 123 7.86 23.79 -36.82
C VAL A 123 6.77 22.98 -37.55
N GLN A 124 7.05 22.48 -38.76
CA GLN A 124 6.10 21.65 -39.50
C GLN A 124 5.75 20.36 -38.74
N ASN A 125 6.75 19.66 -38.22
CA ASN A 125 6.53 18.44 -37.44
C ASN A 125 5.82 18.76 -36.12
N PHE A 126 6.22 19.81 -35.41
CA PHE A 126 5.58 20.26 -34.18
C PHE A 126 4.09 20.54 -34.38
N GLN A 127 3.75 21.37 -35.38
CA GLN A 127 2.36 21.69 -35.73
C GLN A 127 1.56 20.42 -36.07
N THR A 128 2.17 19.50 -36.82
CA THR A 128 1.52 18.23 -37.19
C THR A 128 1.19 17.39 -35.96
N ILE A 129 2.15 17.24 -35.04
CA ILE A 129 1.98 16.46 -33.81
C ILE A 129 0.88 17.09 -32.96
N VAL A 130 0.92 18.40 -32.72
CA VAL A 130 -0.15 19.10 -31.98
C VAL A 130 -1.50 18.88 -32.67
N GLY A 131 -1.57 19.04 -33.99
CA GLY A 131 -2.79 18.83 -34.77
C GLY A 131 -3.40 17.44 -34.58
N GLN A 132 -2.57 16.40 -34.51
CA GLN A 132 -2.99 15.01 -34.37
C GLN A 132 -3.43 14.61 -32.94
N PHE A 133 -2.95 15.31 -31.90
CA PHE A 133 -3.14 14.88 -30.50
C PHE A 133 -3.77 15.94 -29.57
N ARG A 134 -4.05 17.16 -30.04
CA ARG A 134 -4.64 18.27 -29.23
C ARG A 134 -6.01 17.99 -28.61
N ASP A 135 -6.70 16.95 -29.08
CA ASP A 135 -7.95 16.43 -28.53
C ASP A 135 -7.73 15.63 -27.24
N ARG A 136 -6.52 15.09 -27.04
CA ARG A 136 -6.15 14.22 -25.92
C ARG A 136 -4.98 14.74 -25.09
N ILE A 137 -4.21 15.69 -25.61
CA ILE A 137 -3.05 16.33 -24.98
C ILE A 137 -3.23 17.85 -25.07
N ARG A 138 -3.10 18.56 -23.95
CA ARG A 138 -3.28 20.02 -23.90
C ARG A 138 -2.01 20.80 -23.59
N VAL A 139 -0.90 20.13 -23.29
CA VAL A 139 0.38 20.77 -22.94
C VAL A 139 1.50 20.16 -23.77
N PHE A 140 2.24 21.03 -24.47
CA PHE A 140 3.36 20.65 -25.33
C PHE A 140 4.60 21.50 -24.99
N GLU A 141 5.72 20.82 -24.76
CA GLU A 141 7.04 21.35 -24.46
C GLU A 141 7.92 21.26 -25.71
N SER A 142 8.62 22.35 -26.04
CA SER A 142 9.38 22.47 -27.29
C SER A 142 10.88 22.35 -27.10
N PHE A 143 11.53 21.33 -27.65
CA PHE A 143 12.99 21.20 -27.70
C PHE A 143 13.62 20.91 -26.34
N ASN A 144 14.30 19.78 -26.21
CA ASN A 144 14.95 19.39 -24.96
C ASN A 144 16.31 20.09 -24.83
N GLU A 145 16.53 20.82 -23.74
CA GLU A 145 17.85 21.37 -23.33
C GLU A 145 18.59 22.15 -24.43
N PRO A 146 17.98 23.18 -25.04
CA PRO A 146 18.61 23.93 -26.13
C PRO A 146 19.91 24.64 -25.69
N ASN A 147 20.07 24.89 -24.39
CA ASN A 147 21.25 25.51 -23.79
C ASN A 147 22.34 24.52 -23.36
N ASP A 148 22.09 23.20 -23.41
CA ASP A 148 23.14 22.20 -23.11
C ASP A 148 24.28 22.30 -24.16
N TRP A 149 25.49 21.92 -23.78
CA TRP A 149 26.71 22.12 -24.57
C TRP A 149 27.23 20.85 -25.22
N ALA A 150 26.60 19.68 -25.00
CA ALA A 150 27.02 18.38 -25.56
C ALA A 150 28.56 18.15 -25.51
N GLY A 151 29.20 18.55 -24.40
CA GLY A 151 30.66 18.45 -24.20
C GLY A 151 31.51 19.66 -24.63
N GLY A 152 30.90 20.82 -24.92
CA GLY A 152 31.59 22.08 -25.28
C GLY A 152 31.30 23.28 -24.37
N THR A 153 31.49 24.50 -24.89
CA THR A 153 31.20 25.80 -24.21
C THR A 153 30.08 26.61 -24.88
N THR A 154 29.45 26.07 -25.92
CA THR A 154 28.41 26.74 -26.71
C THR A 154 27.12 25.94 -26.64
N ALA A 155 26.00 26.64 -26.46
CA ALA A 155 24.66 26.05 -26.54
C ALA A 155 24.44 25.28 -27.85
N GLN A 156 23.82 24.10 -27.77
CA GLN A 156 23.41 23.30 -28.92
C GLN A 156 22.54 24.11 -29.89
N VAL A 157 21.61 24.89 -29.35
CA VAL A 157 20.81 25.86 -30.09
C VAL A 157 21.16 27.25 -29.60
N GLN A 158 21.59 28.14 -30.50
CA GLN A 158 21.86 29.52 -30.14
C GLN A 158 20.55 30.25 -29.78
N PRO A 159 20.57 31.21 -28.84
CA PRO A 159 19.37 31.94 -28.41
C PRO A 159 18.57 32.58 -29.56
N TYR A 160 19.24 33.02 -30.63
CA TYR A 160 18.60 33.50 -31.86
C TYR A 160 17.67 32.45 -32.47
N TRP A 161 18.19 31.25 -32.75
CA TRP A 161 17.43 30.18 -33.39
C TRP A 161 16.32 29.65 -32.47
N PHE A 162 16.58 29.59 -31.17
CA PHE A 162 15.55 29.19 -30.20
C PHE A 162 14.41 30.23 -30.12
N ALA A 163 14.73 31.53 -30.08
CA ALA A 163 13.72 32.59 -30.09
C ALA A 163 12.87 32.57 -31.37
N LYS A 164 13.50 32.25 -32.50
CA LYS A 164 12.80 32.04 -33.78
C LYS A 164 11.88 30.83 -33.74
N MET A 165 12.36 29.67 -33.27
CA MET A 165 11.57 28.45 -33.12
C MET A 165 10.33 28.68 -32.26
N LEU A 166 10.46 29.31 -31.09
CA LEU A 166 9.33 29.62 -30.21
C LEU A 166 8.27 30.47 -30.92
N LYS A 167 8.69 31.53 -31.63
CA LYS A 167 7.77 32.39 -32.39
C LYS A 167 7.05 31.64 -33.49
N GLU A 168 7.78 30.85 -34.27
CA GLU A 168 7.22 30.15 -35.43
C GLU A 168 6.32 28.99 -35.01
N ILE A 169 6.67 28.26 -33.95
CA ILE A 169 5.78 27.27 -33.32
C ILE A 169 4.49 27.93 -32.82
N TYR A 170 4.59 29.01 -32.04
CA TYR A 170 3.41 29.69 -31.50
C TYR A 170 2.50 30.19 -32.63
N THR A 171 3.10 30.75 -33.67
CA THR A 171 2.36 31.24 -34.84
C THR A 171 1.67 30.10 -35.57
N ALA A 172 2.41 29.03 -35.90
CA ALA A 172 1.89 27.88 -36.62
C ALA A 172 0.77 27.17 -35.85
N VAL A 173 0.94 26.96 -34.54
CA VAL A 173 -0.01 26.20 -33.73
C VAL A 173 -1.23 27.02 -33.32
N LYS A 174 -1.03 28.26 -32.87
CA LYS A 174 -2.10 29.01 -32.18
C LYS A 174 -2.68 30.15 -33.00
N ILE A 175 -2.05 30.61 -34.09
CA ILE A 175 -2.44 31.86 -34.79
C ILE A 175 -2.81 31.64 -36.25
N ALA A 176 -1.91 31.00 -37.02
CA ALA A 176 -2.06 30.83 -38.46
C ALA A 176 -3.30 30.01 -38.83
N ASP A 177 -3.74 30.09 -40.08
CA ASP A 177 -4.87 29.32 -40.63
C ASP A 177 -6.18 29.42 -39.83
N GLY A 178 -6.44 30.59 -39.21
CA GLY A 178 -7.64 30.84 -38.41
C GLY A 178 -7.65 30.18 -37.03
N ARG A 179 -6.53 29.60 -36.59
CA ARG A 179 -6.44 28.84 -35.33
C ARG A 179 -6.57 29.70 -34.07
N ARG A 180 -6.35 31.02 -34.18
CA ARG A 180 -6.45 31.97 -33.05
C ARG A 180 -7.80 31.88 -32.36
N ASP A 181 -8.86 31.82 -33.15
CA ASP A 181 -10.23 31.87 -32.65
C ASP A 181 -10.85 30.47 -32.50
N ASP A 182 -10.06 29.40 -32.73
CA ASP A 182 -10.47 28.01 -32.54
C ASP A 182 -9.95 27.48 -31.18
N PRO A 183 -10.83 27.29 -30.17
CA PRO A 183 -10.45 26.82 -28.85
C PRO A 183 -9.74 25.45 -28.87
N SER A 184 -10.01 24.62 -29.89
CA SER A 184 -9.38 23.30 -30.01
C SER A 184 -7.87 23.39 -30.30
N TRP A 185 -7.39 24.49 -30.87
CA TRP A 185 -5.95 24.76 -31.09
C TRP A 185 -5.26 25.50 -29.94
N GLN A 186 -6.01 26.02 -28.96
CA GLN A 186 -5.46 26.78 -27.85
C GLN A 186 -4.87 25.88 -26.75
N VAL A 187 -3.84 25.11 -27.11
CA VAL A 187 -3.00 24.32 -26.21
C VAL A 187 -2.01 25.22 -25.45
N THR A 188 -1.46 24.71 -24.35
CA THR A 188 -0.35 25.34 -23.64
C THR A 188 0.96 24.96 -24.34
N LEU A 189 1.66 25.97 -24.84
CA LEU A 189 3.00 25.85 -25.41
C LEU A 189 4.03 26.26 -24.37
N VAL A 190 4.64 25.27 -23.74
CA VAL A 190 5.81 25.47 -22.89
C VAL A 190 7.02 25.61 -23.80
N SER A 191 7.97 26.45 -23.42
CA SER A 191 9.27 26.52 -24.10
C SER A 191 9.98 25.15 -24.08
N GLY A 192 11.26 25.11 -24.40
CA GLY A 192 12.11 23.96 -24.06
C GLY A 192 12.56 24.01 -22.63
N PRO A 193 12.76 22.87 -21.96
CA PRO A 193 13.37 22.95 -20.68
C PRO A 193 14.82 23.31 -20.83
N LEU A 194 15.20 24.40 -20.17
CA LEU A 194 16.61 24.74 -20.06
C LEU A 194 17.25 23.80 -19.05
N PHE A 195 18.41 23.27 -19.41
CA PHE A 195 19.28 22.51 -18.52
C PHE A 195 19.91 23.45 -17.49
N THR A 196 19.71 23.19 -16.20
CA THR A 196 20.29 23.98 -15.12
C THR A 196 20.93 23.12 -14.06
N HIS A 197 21.99 23.65 -13.46
CA HIS A 197 22.79 22.96 -12.47
C HIS A 197 23.53 23.96 -11.56
N ASP A 198 24.43 23.47 -10.72
CA ASP A 198 25.15 24.32 -9.75
C ASP A 198 25.99 25.45 -10.37
N LEU A 199 26.36 25.36 -11.66
CA LEU A 199 27.23 26.34 -12.32
C LEU A 199 26.51 27.18 -13.40
N ASP A 200 25.37 26.72 -13.91
CA ASP A 200 24.55 27.45 -14.87
C ASP A 200 23.08 27.37 -14.46
N THR A 201 22.47 28.53 -14.28
CA THR A 201 21.07 28.68 -13.88
C THR A 201 20.12 28.86 -15.07
N GLY A 202 20.64 28.84 -16.30
CA GLY A 202 19.89 29.12 -17.53
C GLY A 202 19.47 30.58 -17.68
N ALA A 203 19.67 31.42 -16.67
CA ALA A 203 19.23 32.83 -16.62
C ALA A 203 19.83 33.67 -17.76
N SER A 204 21.11 33.45 -18.08
CA SER A 204 21.79 34.13 -19.19
C SER A 204 21.17 33.73 -20.53
N TYR A 205 20.99 32.43 -20.75
CA TYR A 205 20.44 31.90 -22.00
C TYR A 205 19.01 32.38 -22.26
N ILE A 206 18.12 32.33 -21.25
CA ILE A 206 16.75 32.81 -21.43
C ILE A 206 16.71 34.32 -21.66
N SER A 207 17.58 35.10 -21.00
CA SER A 207 17.69 36.54 -21.23
C SER A 207 18.12 36.85 -22.66
N GLN A 208 19.13 36.14 -23.17
CA GLN A 208 19.58 36.28 -24.56
C GLN A 208 18.50 35.86 -25.55
N THR A 209 17.70 34.82 -25.23
CA THR A 209 16.57 34.39 -26.06
C THR A 209 15.53 35.51 -26.20
N TYR A 210 15.18 36.20 -25.10
CA TYR A 210 14.33 37.38 -25.17
C TYR A 210 14.96 38.52 -25.98
N GLN A 211 16.25 38.79 -25.78
CA GLN A 211 16.96 39.86 -26.50
C GLN A 211 16.97 39.64 -28.01
N GLU A 212 17.29 38.43 -28.45
CA GLU A 212 17.26 38.04 -29.87
C GLU A 212 15.83 38.02 -30.41
N GLY A 213 14.88 37.50 -29.62
CA GLY A 213 13.46 37.53 -29.95
C GLY A 213 12.94 38.94 -30.21
N ILE A 214 13.28 39.88 -29.33
CA ILE A 214 12.89 41.30 -29.43
C ILE A 214 13.60 41.98 -30.61
N SER A 215 14.93 41.86 -30.67
CA SER A 215 15.74 42.65 -31.60
C SER A 215 15.79 42.08 -33.03
N LYS A 216 15.62 40.77 -33.21
CA LYS A 216 15.73 40.09 -34.51
C LYS A 216 14.43 39.46 -34.99
N HIS A 217 13.57 39.01 -34.09
CA HIS A 217 12.35 38.28 -34.44
C HIS A 217 11.05 39.06 -34.16
N GLY A 218 11.14 40.33 -33.75
CA GLY A 218 9.98 41.21 -33.61
C GLY A 218 9.03 40.80 -32.49
N TRP A 219 9.53 40.23 -31.40
CA TRP A 219 8.71 39.80 -30.25
C TRP A 219 7.91 40.95 -29.61
N ASN A 220 8.38 42.20 -29.63
CA ASN A 220 7.61 43.35 -29.13
C ASN A 220 6.36 43.63 -29.99
N ALA A 221 6.49 43.54 -31.31
CA ALA A 221 5.35 43.68 -32.22
C ALA A 221 4.38 42.51 -32.03
N PHE A 222 4.91 41.29 -31.90
CA PHE A 222 4.12 40.10 -31.61
C PHE A 222 3.32 40.24 -30.29
N ARG A 223 3.97 40.66 -29.20
CA ARG A 223 3.31 40.91 -27.92
C ARG A 223 2.27 42.01 -28.01
N SER A 224 2.54 43.09 -28.75
CA SER A 224 1.57 44.17 -28.94
C SER A 224 0.32 43.70 -29.70
N GLN A 225 0.48 42.78 -30.66
CA GLN A 225 -0.61 42.25 -31.47
C GLN A 225 -1.41 41.12 -30.79
N TYR A 226 -0.72 40.26 -30.03
CA TYR A 226 -1.29 39.01 -29.49
C TYR A 226 -1.36 38.97 -27.95
N GLY A 227 -0.87 40.01 -27.26
CA GLY A 227 -0.92 40.14 -25.80
C GLY A 227 0.14 39.34 -25.03
N THR A 228 0.99 38.58 -25.72
CA THR A 228 1.99 37.71 -25.09
C THR A 228 3.26 37.58 -25.93
N TYR A 229 4.41 37.37 -25.30
CA TYR A 229 5.55 36.76 -25.99
C TYR A 229 5.23 35.29 -26.38
N PRO A 230 5.87 34.72 -27.41
CA PRO A 230 5.39 33.50 -28.08
C PRO A 230 5.71 32.20 -27.30
N LEU A 231 5.20 32.10 -26.07
CA LEU A 231 5.21 30.94 -25.19
C LEU A 231 4.18 31.16 -24.06
N ASP A 232 3.66 30.09 -23.48
CA ASP A 232 2.68 30.13 -22.39
C ASP A 232 3.28 29.73 -21.02
N GLY A 233 4.47 29.13 -21.02
CA GLY A 233 5.19 28.72 -19.82
C GLY A 233 6.65 28.38 -20.10
N PHE A 234 7.40 28.09 -19.04
CA PHE A 234 8.85 27.84 -19.11
C PHE A 234 9.16 26.42 -18.65
N GLY A 235 9.72 25.61 -19.56
CA GLY A 235 10.26 24.31 -19.20
C GLY A 235 11.54 24.50 -18.37
N PHE A 236 11.83 23.58 -17.47
CA PHE A 236 13.00 23.68 -16.61
C PHE A 236 13.53 22.30 -16.19
N HIS A 237 14.80 22.02 -16.47
CA HIS A 237 15.54 20.87 -15.93
C HIS A 237 16.46 21.35 -14.82
N ILE A 238 16.30 20.82 -13.61
CA ILE A 238 17.00 21.33 -12.42
C ILE A 238 17.79 20.21 -11.72
N TYR A 239 19.11 20.20 -11.96
CA TYR A 239 20.02 19.19 -11.43
C TYR A 239 21.08 19.82 -10.53
N VAL A 240 20.79 19.88 -9.23
CA VAL A 240 21.67 20.49 -8.23
C VAL A 240 22.25 19.44 -7.30
N LYS A 241 23.47 19.67 -6.80
CA LYS A 241 24.12 18.84 -5.77
C LYS A 241 24.03 17.35 -6.08
N GLN A 242 24.55 16.95 -7.23
CA GLN A 242 24.44 15.58 -7.75
C GLN A 242 25.33 14.54 -7.03
N GLY A 243 26.14 14.95 -6.05
CA GLY A 243 26.86 14.07 -5.11
C GLY A 243 26.35 14.19 -3.67
N PRO A 244 26.94 13.46 -2.70
CA PRO A 244 26.50 13.46 -1.30
C PRO A 244 26.55 14.88 -0.71
N ASN A 245 25.42 15.35 -0.18
CA ASN A 245 25.23 16.72 0.29
C ASN A 245 24.14 16.79 1.36
N THR A 246 24.18 17.84 2.19
CA THR A 246 23.15 18.13 3.18
C THR A 246 21.83 18.58 2.53
N GLU A 247 20.70 18.37 3.21
CA GLU A 247 19.39 18.89 2.78
C GLU A 247 19.43 20.40 2.51
N GLN A 248 20.06 21.15 3.42
CA GLN A 248 20.19 22.60 3.28
C GLN A 248 20.95 23.01 2.01
N ALA A 249 22.02 22.29 1.65
CA ALA A 249 22.78 22.57 0.44
C ALA A 249 21.97 22.29 -0.83
N VAL A 250 21.19 21.20 -0.84
CA VAL A 250 20.27 20.86 -1.93
C VAL A 250 19.18 21.94 -2.07
N GLN A 251 18.52 22.30 -0.97
CA GLN A 251 17.51 23.35 -0.93
C GLN A 251 18.05 24.70 -1.43
N ASN A 252 19.25 25.08 -1.00
CA ASN A 252 19.91 26.31 -1.46
C ASN A 252 20.22 26.27 -2.97
N GLY A 253 20.69 25.13 -3.49
CA GLY A 253 20.93 24.94 -4.92
C GLY A 253 19.64 25.09 -5.74
N LEU A 254 18.55 24.44 -5.30
CA LEU A 254 17.24 24.53 -5.96
C LEU A 254 16.74 25.98 -6.00
N ASN A 255 16.74 26.66 -4.85
CA ASN A 255 16.32 28.06 -4.73
C ASN A 255 17.17 29.00 -5.59
N THR A 256 18.48 28.78 -5.64
CA THR A 256 19.40 29.61 -6.43
C THR A 256 19.05 29.56 -7.91
N ASN A 257 18.85 28.35 -8.45
CA ASN A 257 18.47 28.13 -9.85
C ASN A 257 17.09 28.72 -10.16
N LEU A 258 16.07 28.38 -9.35
CA LEU A 258 14.71 28.90 -9.53
C LEU A 258 14.66 30.43 -9.48
N ASN A 259 15.36 31.06 -8.53
CA ASN A 259 15.35 32.51 -8.36
C ASN A 259 16.09 33.22 -9.50
N ALA A 260 17.29 32.75 -9.87
CA ALA A 260 18.06 33.36 -10.95
C ALA A 260 17.29 33.29 -12.28
N PHE A 261 16.74 32.12 -12.62
CA PHE A 261 15.96 31.95 -13.83
C PHE A 261 14.69 32.82 -13.81
N TRP A 262 13.95 32.83 -12.70
CA TRP A 262 12.72 33.62 -12.59
C TRP A 262 12.97 35.14 -12.65
N ASN A 263 14.07 35.62 -12.07
CA ASN A 263 14.46 37.02 -12.17
C ASN A 263 14.75 37.42 -13.64
N ALA A 264 15.41 36.54 -14.39
CA ALA A 264 15.63 36.74 -15.83
C ALA A 264 14.31 36.79 -16.61
N VAL A 265 13.37 35.87 -16.33
CA VAL A 265 12.03 35.86 -16.94
C VAL A 265 11.26 37.15 -16.65
N THR A 266 11.16 37.54 -15.38
CA THR A 266 10.35 38.68 -14.95
C THR A 266 10.90 40.03 -15.39
N ALA A 267 12.20 40.11 -15.73
CA ALA A 267 12.78 41.29 -16.36
C ALA A 267 12.14 41.62 -17.74
N TYR A 268 11.59 40.62 -18.43
CA TYR A 268 10.94 40.79 -19.74
C TYR A 268 9.41 40.66 -19.67
N GLU A 269 8.92 39.64 -18.95
CA GLU A 269 7.48 39.35 -18.83
C GLU A 269 6.78 40.32 -17.85
N GLY A 270 7.52 40.85 -16.88
CA GLY A 270 7.00 41.61 -15.74
C GLY A 270 6.70 40.73 -14.52
N SER A 271 6.75 41.30 -13.32
CA SER A 271 6.52 40.57 -12.06
C SER A 271 5.11 40.03 -11.89
N GLY A 272 4.12 40.59 -12.60
CA GLY A 272 2.73 40.14 -12.61
C GLY A 272 2.40 39.09 -13.68
N THR A 273 3.40 38.49 -14.33
CA THR A 273 3.16 37.48 -15.36
C THR A 273 2.38 36.28 -14.81
N ALA A 274 1.39 35.80 -15.59
CA ALA A 274 0.61 34.61 -15.25
C ALA A 274 1.29 33.30 -15.71
N LYS A 275 2.39 33.41 -16.47
CA LYS A 275 3.19 32.25 -16.90
C LYS A 275 3.80 31.57 -15.68
N ARG A 276 4.11 30.28 -15.78
CA ARG A 276 4.63 29.47 -14.66
C ARG A 276 5.76 28.56 -15.13
N LEU A 277 6.53 28.06 -14.16
CA LEU A 277 7.59 27.07 -14.35
C LEU A 277 6.99 25.66 -14.44
N TRP A 278 7.41 24.93 -15.45
CA TRP A 278 7.13 23.52 -15.66
C TRP A 278 8.45 22.78 -15.45
N ILE A 279 8.66 22.25 -14.26
CA ILE A 279 9.88 21.49 -13.96
C ILE A 279 9.72 20.13 -14.63
N SER A 280 10.22 20.02 -15.85
CA SER A 280 10.00 18.87 -16.71
C SER A 280 10.99 17.75 -16.48
N GLU A 281 12.10 18.01 -15.77
CA GLU A 281 12.95 16.98 -15.19
C GLU A 281 13.67 17.51 -13.94
N PHE A 282 13.80 16.63 -12.95
CA PHE A 282 14.77 16.74 -11.87
C PHE A 282 15.00 15.34 -11.27
N GLY A 283 16.15 15.14 -10.66
CA GLY A 283 16.48 13.87 -10.04
C GLY A 283 17.87 13.83 -9.43
N TRP A 284 18.17 12.70 -8.80
CA TRP A 284 19.50 12.37 -8.29
C TRP A 284 19.85 10.94 -8.70
N ASN A 285 21.05 10.75 -9.21
CA ASN A 285 21.54 9.47 -9.69
C ASN A 285 22.18 8.66 -8.56
N THR A 286 21.69 7.44 -8.31
CA THR A 286 22.23 6.58 -7.24
C THR A 286 23.60 5.96 -7.57
N ALA A 287 24.19 6.29 -8.71
CA ALA A 287 25.61 6.09 -8.97
C ALA A 287 26.50 7.08 -8.20
N HIS A 288 25.93 8.19 -7.71
CA HIS A 288 26.66 9.28 -7.04
C HIS A 288 26.12 9.64 -5.65
N VAL A 289 24.88 9.26 -5.34
CA VAL A 289 24.29 9.38 -3.99
C VAL A 289 23.76 8.03 -3.52
N SER A 290 23.58 7.84 -2.21
CA SER A 290 22.87 6.65 -1.73
C SER A 290 21.38 6.69 -2.11
N GLU A 291 20.73 5.53 -2.17
CA GLU A 291 19.28 5.49 -2.45
C GLU A 291 18.44 6.18 -1.37
N ALA A 292 18.91 6.18 -0.12
CA ALA A 292 18.27 6.92 0.98
C ALA A 292 18.36 8.44 0.75
N GLU A 293 19.51 8.93 0.27
CA GLU A 293 19.68 10.33 -0.11
C GLU A 293 18.85 10.70 -1.34
N GLN A 294 18.72 9.82 -2.33
CA GLN A 294 17.82 10.04 -3.46
C GLN A 294 16.38 10.24 -2.98
N ALA A 295 15.87 9.36 -2.10
CA ALA A 295 14.51 9.47 -1.55
C ALA A 295 14.30 10.74 -0.70
N ARG A 296 15.31 11.10 0.12
CA ARG A 296 15.33 12.34 0.91
C ARG A 296 15.29 13.58 0.01
N ASN A 297 16.14 13.64 -1.01
CA ASN A 297 16.20 14.77 -1.94
C ASN A 297 14.93 14.89 -2.78
N LEU A 298 14.35 13.76 -3.21
CA LEU A 298 13.04 13.72 -3.89
C LEU A 298 11.97 14.40 -3.03
N THR A 299 11.85 13.98 -1.76
CA THR A 299 10.85 14.51 -0.82
C THR A 299 11.06 16.00 -0.58
N LEU A 300 12.31 16.42 -0.36
CA LEU A 300 12.68 17.82 -0.16
C LEU A 300 12.31 18.68 -1.38
N ALA A 301 12.69 18.26 -2.59
CA ALA A 301 12.46 19.02 -3.81
C ALA A 301 10.96 19.18 -4.12
N PHE A 302 10.19 18.09 -4.05
CA PHE A 302 8.75 18.14 -4.26
C PHE A 302 8.03 19.05 -3.25
N ASN A 303 8.42 19.00 -1.96
CA ASN A 303 7.87 19.90 -0.95
C ASN A 303 8.25 21.37 -1.20
N LEU A 304 9.47 21.63 -1.69
CA LEU A 304 9.88 22.98 -2.07
C LEU A 304 9.04 23.49 -3.24
N PHE A 305 8.92 22.69 -4.31
CA PHE A 305 8.15 23.05 -5.50
C PHE A 305 6.67 23.25 -5.20
N LYS A 306 6.08 22.41 -4.35
CA LYS A 306 4.70 22.57 -3.88
C LYS A 306 4.45 23.93 -3.23
N ASN A 307 5.42 24.43 -2.48
CA ASN A 307 5.31 25.69 -1.76
C ASN A 307 5.75 26.90 -2.58
N ASP A 308 6.21 26.69 -3.82
CA ASP A 308 6.62 27.75 -4.73
C ASP A 308 5.50 28.06 -5.74
N SER A 309 4.82 29.19 -5.54
CA SER A 309 3.72 29.64 -6.43
C SER A 309 4.11 29.76 -7.91
N ARG A 310 5.40 29.90 -8.23
CA ARG A 310 5.90 29.96 -9.62
C ARG A 310 5.84 28.61 -10.30
N VAL A 311 5.92 27.51 -9.56
CA VAL A 311 5.94 26.15 -10.11
C VAL A 311 4.52 25.64 -10.31
N HIS A 312 4.21 25.20 -11.53
CA HIS A 312 2.92 24.59 -11.87
C HIS A 312 2.96 23.08 -11.78
N MET A 313 4.03 22.47 -12.28
CA MET A 313 4.21 21.03 -12.38
C MET A 313 5.66 20.66 -12.07
N ALA A 314 5.87 19.47 -11.51
CA ALA A 314 7.20 18.88 -11.34
C ALA A 314 7.21 17.41 -11.79
N ASN A 315 8.17 17.06 -12.65
CA ASN A 315 8.35 15.75 -13.24
C ASN A 315 9.61 15.07 -12.70
N TRP A 316 9.43 13.93 -12.03
CA TRP A 316 10.56 13.12 -11.59
C TRP A 316 11.18 12.37 -12.76
N PHE A 317 12.49 12.51 -12.93
CA PHE A 317 13.29 11.72 -13.85
C PHE A 317 14.00 10.61 -13.07
N GLN A 318 13.61 9.33 -13.17
CA GLN A 318 12.52 8.76 -14.00
C GLN A 318 11.98 7.46 -13.37
N ILE A 319 11.17 6.68 -14.10
CA ILE A 319 10.57 5.45 -13.57
C ILE A 319 11.59 4.31 -13.37
N SER A 320 12.54 4.10 -14.28
CA SER A 320 13.49 2.98 -14.24
C SER A 320 14.92 3.42 -14.50
N ASP A 321 15.88 2.74 -13.87
CA ASP A 321 17.29 2.79 -14.30
C ASP A 321 17.43 2.25 -15.73
N PHE A 322 18.36 2.80 -16.50
CA PHE A 322 18.54 2.47 -17.92
C PHE A 322 20.01 2.29 -18.35
N GLY A 323 20.94 2.26 -17.40
CA GLY A 323 22.36 2.06 -17.68
C GLY A 323 23.16 1.62 -16.45
N PRO A 324 24.43 1.22 -16.63
CA PRO A 324 25.34 0.91 -15.52
C PRO A 324 25.65 2.14 -14.66
N ASN A 325 25.71 3.32 -15.29
CA ASN A 325 25.94 4.61 -14.60
C ASN A 325 24.67 5.46 -14.51
N ASP A 326 23.59 5.08 -15.18
CA ASP A 326 22.33 5.83 -15.24
C ASP A 326 21.30 5.25 -14.28
N LYS A 327 21.50 5.56 -12.99
CA LYS A 327 20.72 5.02 -11.87
C LYS A 327 19.70 6.02 -11.32
N TRP A 328 18.88 6.58 -12.20
CA TRP A 328 17.90 7.65 -11.91
C TRP A 328 16.51 7.16 -11.48
N GLY A 329 16.21 5.89 -11.71
CA GLY A 329 14.88 5.30 -11.58
C GLY A 329 14.33 5.26 -10.16
N LEU A 330 13.00 5.23 -10.05
CA LEU A 330 12.27 4.74 -8.87
C LEU A 330 12.44 3.22 -8.70
N PHE A 331 12.66 2.52 -9.82
CA PHE A 331 13.03 1.11 -9.86
C PHE A 331 14.49 0.94 -10.30
N ARG A 332 15.15 -0.11 -9.78
CA ARG A 332 16.51 -0.52 -10.22
C ARG A 332 16.53 -1.13 -11.63
N GLY A 333 15.35 -1.43 -12.18
CA GLY A 333 15.15 -2.12 -13.45
C GLY A 333 13.95 -3.06 -13.37
N ALA A 334 13.77 -3.87 -14.41
CA ALA A 334 12.81 -4.97 -14.40
C ALA A 334 13.33 -6.17 -13.57
N PRO A 335 12.45 -7.00 -12.97
CA PRO A 335 10.98 -6.87 -12.94
C PRO A 335 10.49 -5.72 -12.07
N PHE A 336 9.39 -5.07 -12.48
CA PHE A 336 8.81 -3.92 -11.79
C PHE A 336 7.90 -4.34 -10.63
N ASP A 337 8.49 -4.93 -9.60
CA ASP A 337 7.84 -5.39 -8.38
C ASP A 337 8.56 -4.86 -7.12
N ASP A 338 8.07 -5.25 -5.94
CA ASP A 338 8.60 -4.77 -4.67
C ASP A 338 10.09 -5.11 -4.45
N SER A 339 10.63 -6.14 -5.12
CA SER A 339 12.04 -6.51 -4.99
C SER A 339 12.98 -5.49 -5.67
N ASN A 340 12.49 -4.73 -6.64
CA ASN A 340 13.28 -3.76 -7.40
C ASN A 340 12.95 -2.29 -7.10
N LYS A 341 11.97 -2.02 -6.23
CA LYS A 341 11.68 -0.66 -5.76
C LYS A 341 12.87 -0.09 -4.99
N LYS A 342 13.25 1.14 -5.30
CA LYS A 342 14.12 1.96 -4.46
C LYS A 342 13.26 2.66 -3.38
N PRO A 343 13.84 3.10 -2.26
CA PRO A 343 13.14 3.93 -1.27
C PRO A 343 12.47 5.18 -1.87
N SER A 344 13.03 5.74 -2.95
CA SER A 344 12.45 6.87 -3.69
C SER A 344 11.09 6.54 -4.31
N TRP A 345 10.79 5.27 -4.63
CA TRP A 345 9.47 4.85 -5.11
C TRP A 345 8.37 5.17 -4.10
N GLN A 346 8.56 4.79 -2.83
CA GLN A 346 7.56 5.03 -1.79
C GLN A 346 7.42 6.53 -1.51
N ALA A 347 8.54 7.24 -1.44
CA ALA A 347 8.55 8.69 -1.26
C ALA A 347 7.80 9.43 -2.39
N PHE A 348 8.00 9.01 -3.65
CA PHE A 348 7.26 9.54 -4.79
C PHE A 348 5.77 9.22 -4.70
N TYR A 349 5.42 7.95 -4.46
CA TYR A 349 4.03 7.50 -4.35
C TYR A 349 3.27 8.27 -3.27
N ASP A 350 3.83 8.38 -2.07
CA ASP A 350 3.23 9.09 -0.94
C ASP A 350 3.02 10.57 -1.26
N PHE A 351 3.99 11.22 -1.90
CA PHE A 351 3.86 12.62 -2.31
C PHE A 351 2.78 12.79 -3.39
N ALA A 352 2.79 11.94 -4.42
CA ALA A 352 1.89 12.00 -5.56
C ALA A 352 0.43 11.79 -5.14
N ILE A 353 0.14 10.74 -4.36
CA ILE A 353 -1.22 10.46 -3.90
C ILE A 353 -1.74 11.55 -2.97
N ALA A 354 -0.87 12.22 -2.21
CA ALA A 354 -1.24 13.32 -1.32
C ALA A 354 -1.65 14.59 -2.09
N GLN A 355 -1.28 14.73 -3.38
CA GLN A 355 -1.74 15.84 -4.22
C GLN A 355 -3.07 15.54 -4.92
N LEU A 356 -3.55 14.30 -4.91
CA LEU A 356 -4.83 13.95 -5.50
C LEU A 356 -6.00 14.45 -4.62
N PRO A 357 -7.19 14.73 -5.21
CA PRO A 357 -8.38 15.06 -4.45
C PRO A 357 -8.72 13.94 -3.44
N GLN A 358 -8.68 14.28 -2.15
CA GLN A 358 -8.92 13.34 -1.06
C GLN A 358 -10.41 13.23 -0.75
N GLY A 359 -10.91 12.00 -0.66
CA GLY A 359 -12.26 11.66 -0.24
C GLY A 359 -12.33 11.04 1.15
N SER A 360 -13.51 10.52 1.49
CA SER A 360 -13.75 9.82 2.76
C SER A 360 -14.71 8.63 2.61
N VAL A 361 -14.56 7.64 3.49
CA VAL A 361 -15.52 6.54 3.67
C VAL A 361 -16.14 6.67 5.05
N SER A 362 -17.46 6.68 5.14
CA SER A 362 -18.20 6.77 6.41
C SER A 362 -19.30 5.73 6.50
N GLY A 363 -19.88 5.55 7.69
CA GLY A 363 -21.01 4.66 7.87
C GLY A 363 -21.28 4.36 9.33
N PHE A 364 -22.05 3.29 9.56
CA PHE A 364 -22.38 2.80 10.90
C PHE A 364 -21.93 1.35 11.09
N VAL A 365 -21.43 1.06 12.29
CA VAL A 365 -21.26 -0.30 12.80
C VAL A 365 -22.42 -0.61 13.75
N ARG A 366 -23.27 -1.54 13.34
CA ARG A 366 -24.39 -2.05 14.15
C ARG A 366 -24.28 -3.55 14.30
N ASP A 367 -24.99 -4.13 15.25
CA ASP A 367 -25.17 -5.57 15.32
C ASP A 367 -26.35 -6.03 14.44
N THR A 368 -26.55 -7.35 14.34
CA THR A 368 -27.66 -7.95 13.58
C THR A 368 -29.06 -7.60 14.13
N SER A 369 -29.17 -7.05 15.33
CA SER A 369 -30.43 -6.54 15.89
C SER A 369 -30.67 -5.05 15.61
N GLY A 370 -29.68 -4.36 15.04
CA GLY A 370 -29.71 -2.92 14.75
C GLY A 370 -29.15 -2.03 15.87
N ALA A 371 -28.73 -2.62 16.99
CA ALA A 371 -28.09 -1.88 18.07
C ALA A 371 -26.71 -1.36 17.62
N PRO A 372 -26.31 -0.13 18.00
CA PRO A 372 -24.98 0.39 17.68
C PRO A 372 -23.90 -0.43 18.38
N VAL A 373 -22.77 -0.64 17.69
CA VAL A 373 -21.57 -1.25 18.27
C VAL A 373 -20.55 -0.14 18.49
N PRO A 374 -20.42 0.39 19.71
CA PRO A 374 -19.38 1.37 20.03
C PRO A 374 -18.01 0.70 20.06
N ASP A 375 -16.97 1.50 19.89
CA ASP A 375 -15.57 1.09 20.00
C ASP A 375 -15.13 -0.01 19.02
N ALA A 376 -15.91 -0.22 17.96
CA ALA A 376 -15.52 -1.13 16.89
C ALA A 376 -14.42 -0.48 16.06
N ARG A 377 -13.32 -1.21 15.88
CA ARG A 377 -12.22 -0.78 15.02
C ARG A 377 -12.60 -1.04 13.57
N VAL A 378 -12.66 0.01 12.76
CA VAL A 378 -12.87 -0.05 11.31
C VAL A 378 -11.56 0.29 10.63
N GLU A 379 -10.98 -0.65 9.92
CA GLU A 379 -9.67 -0.50 9.24
C GLU A 379 -9.76 -0.77 7.75
N ILE A 380 -8.83 -0.21 6.97
CA ILE A 380 -8.65 -0.56 5.57
C ILE A 380 -7.63 -1.72 5.49
N THR A 381 -8.04 -2.84 4.89
CA THR A 381 -7.17 -4.02 4.72
C THR A 381 -5.97 -3.68 3.83
N GLY A 382 -4.75 -3.95 4.32
CA GLY A 382 -3.50 -3.63 3.60
C GLY A 382 -3.03 -2.19 3.76
N ASP A 383 -3.66 -1.41 4.65
CA ASP A 383 -3.33 -0.01 4.93
C ASP A 383 -3.16 0.19 6.46
N THR A 384 -2.56 1.31 6.86
CA THR A 384 -2.40 1.69 8.27
C THR A 384 -3.56 2.53 8.80
N ARG A 385 -4.40 3.06 7.92
CA ARG A 385 -5.55 3.91 8.27
C ARG A 385 -6.68 3.08 8.90
N PHE A 386 -7.09 3.51 10.09
CA PHE A 386 -8.25 2.99 10.79
C PHE A 386 -8.95 4.10 11.57
N THR A 387 -10.17 3.82 12.01
CA THR A 387 -10.93 4.64 12.94
C THR A 387 -11.67 3.73 13.92
N THR A 388 -12.26 4.33 14.95
CA THR A 388 -13.09 3.64 15.94
C THR A 388 -14.50 4.19 15.87
N SER A 389 -15.51 3.32 15.90
CA SER A 389 -16.91 3.76 15.88
C SER A 389 -17.31 4.47 17.16
N GLY A 390 -18.11 5.53 17.03
CA GLY A 390 -18.66 6.29 18.16
C GLY A 390 -19.75 5.54 18.92
N ALA A 391 -20.28 6.18 19.96
CA ALA A 391 -21.34 5.63 20.83
C ALA A 391 -22.63 5.27 20.05
N ASP A 392 -22.92 5.96 18.95
CA ASP A 392 -24.04 5.71 18.05
C ASP A 392 -23.71 4.74 16.90
N GLY A 393 -22.50 4.18 16.91
CA GLY A 393 -21.94 3.31 15.88
C GLY A 393 -21.38 4.03 14.67
N SER A 394 -21.42 5.37 14.59
CA SER A 394 -20.93 6.12 13.44
C SER A 394 -19.41 6.05 13.32
N TYR A 395 -18.87 6.07 12.10
CA TYR A 395 -17.43 6.13 11.85
C TYR A 395 -17.13 6.92 10.57
N THR A 396 -15.92 7.45 10.44
CA THR A 396 -15.41 8.08 9.21
C THR A 396 -13.90 7.89 9.08
N ILE A 397 -13.45 7.52 7.89
CA ILE A 397 -12.05 7.45 7.47
C ILE A 397 -11.86 8.44 6.32
N GLY A 398 -11.08 9.51 6.53
CA GLY A 398 -10.78 10.54 5.53
C GLY A 398 -9.37 10.42 4.94
N GLY A 399 -9.01 11.34 4.04
CA GLY A 399 -7.67 11.39 3.46
C GLY A 399 -7.40 10.22 2.52
N LEU A 400 -8.41 9.81 1.75
CA LEU A 400 -8.34 8.66 0.86
C LEU A 400 -8.36 9.14 -0.61
N PRO A 401 -7.35 8.81 -1.43
CA PRO A 401 -7.43 9.01 -2.87
C PRO A 401 -8.59 8.22 -3.51
N ALA A 402 -8.91 8.52 -4.77
CA ALA A 402 -9.84 7.69 -5.52
C ALA A 402 -9.32 6.25 -5.65
N GLY A 403 -10.18 5.26 -5.45
CA GLY A 403 -9.76 3.86 -5.51
C GLY A 403 -10.79 2.90 -4.92
N GLN A 404 -10.49 1.60 -5.03
CA GLN A 404 -11.24 0.56 -4.36
C GLN A 404 -10.60 0.25 -3.01
N TYR A 405 -11.42 0.18 -1.95
CA TYR A 405 -10.97 -0.11 -0.60
C TYR A 405 -11.75 -1.29 -0.04
N THR A 406 -11.03 -2.20 0.63
CA THR A 406 -11.63 -3.24 1.47
C THR A 406 -11.51 -2.79 2.91
N LEU A 407 -12.64 -2.60 3.59
CA LEU A 407 -12.73 -2.23 4.99
C LEU A 407 -13.09 -3.45 5.82
N GLU A 408 -12.54 -3.58 7.03
CA GLU A 408 -12.90 -4.59 8.01
C GLU A 408 -13.32 -3.93 9.33
N ALA A 409 -14.48 -4.31 9.86
CA ALA A 409 -14.94 -3.89 11.17
C ALA A 409 -14.77 -5.03 12.19
N LYS A 410 -14.11 -4.73 13.32
CA LYS A 410 -13.81 -5.67 14.42
C LYS A 410 -14.24 -5.09 15.76
N ALA A 411 -14.85 -5.93 16.60
CA ALA A 411 -15.15 -5.61 17.99
C ALA A 411 -15.19 -6.91 18.79
N PHE A 412 -14.54 -6.94 19.97
CA PHE A 412 -14.59 -8.12 20.84
C PHE A 412 -16.04 -8.46 21.19
N GLY A 413 -16.41 -9.74 21.13
CA GLY A 413 -17.80 -10.16 21.28
C GLY A 413 -18.59 -10.22 19.98
N TYR A 414 -18.01 -9.80 18.85
CA TYR A 414 -18.66 -9.77 17.55
C TYR A 414 -17.82 -10.47 16.48
N ARG A 415 -18.48 -11.10 15.52
CA ARG A 415 -17.84 -11.61 14.31
C ARG A 415 -17.42 -10.44 13.43
N SER A 416 -16.16 -10.38 13.02
CA SER A 416 -15.69 -9.37 12.06
C SER A 416 -16.41 -9.47 10.71
N GLN A 417 -16.55 -8.34 10.03
CA GLN A 417 -17.15 -8.27 8.70
C GLN A 417 -16.30 -7.38 7.79
N THR A 418 -16.15 -7.80 6.54
CA THR A 418 -15.48 -7.03 5.49
C THR A 418 -16.49 -6.40 4.53
N ARG A 419 -16.14 -5.24 3.97
CA ARG A 419 -16.90 -4.50 2.94
C ARG A 419 -15.96 -3.91 1.91
N VAL A 420 -16.31 -4.04 0.64
CA VAL A 420 -15.60 -3.37 -0.46
C VAL A 420 -16.36 -2.11 -0.85
N VAL A 421 -15.65 -0.99 -1.01
CA VAL A 421 -16.21 0.30 -1.47
C VAL A 421 -15.35 0.86 -2.59
N ASN A 422 -15.99 1.55 -3.54
CA ASN A 422 -15.29 2.33 -4.56
C ASN A 422 -15.44 3.82 -4.23
N LEU A 423 -14.33 4.52 -4.09
CA LEU A 423 -14.28 5.95 -3.78
C LEU A 423 -13.89 6.73 -5.03
N THR A 424 -14.67 7.76 -5.36
CA THR A 424 -14.36 8.70 -6.44
C THR A 424 -13.45 9.82 -5.94
N ALA A 425 -12.73 10.49 -6.85
CA ALA A 425 -11.82 11.57 -6.50
C ALA A 425 -12.55 12.69 -5.72
N GLY A 426 -12.04 13.04 -4.54
CA GLY A 426 -12.65 14.05 -3.66
C GLY A 426 -14.03 13.69 -3.10
N GLY A 427 -14.52 12.47 -3.36
CA GLY A 427 -15.89 12.06 -3.05
C GLY A 427 -16.07 11.51 -1.63
N SER A 428 -17.29 11.07 -1.35
CA SER A 428 -17.63 10.30 -0.15
C SER A 428 -18.23 8.96 -0.55
N ALA A 429 -17.85 7.88 0.13
CA ALA A 429 -18.49 6.56 -0.01
C ALA A 429 -19.04 6.08 1.34
N THR A 430 -20.07 5.23 1.31
CA THR A 430 -20.68 4.68 2.53
C THR A 430 -20.45 3.18 2.63
N ALA A 431 -20.00 2.72 3.81
CA ALA A 431 -19.94 1.31 4.16
C ALA A 431 -20.62 1.08 5.52
N ASN A 432 -21.72 0.33 5.52
CA ASN A 432 -22.39 -0.06 6.76
C ASN A 432 -22.06 -1.50 7.12
N PHE A 433 -21.80 -1.74 8.41
CA PHE A 433 -21.51 -3.05 8.97
C PHE A 433 -22.66 -3.51 9.86
N SER A 434 -22.96 -4.80 9.77
CA SER A 434 -23.92 -5.51 10.63
C SER A 434 -23.23 -6.74 11.20
N LEU A 435 -22.68 -6.61 12.41
CA LEU A 435 -21.86 -7.62 13.05
C LEU A 435 -22.72 -8.64 13.81
N LEU A 436 -22.37 -9.93 13.71
CA LEU A 436 -23.03 -10.98 14.49
C LEU A 436 -22.46 -11.00 15.91
N LYS A 437 -23.31 -10.71 16.90
CA LYS A 437 -22.95 -10.78 18.32
C LYS A 437 -22.83 -12.25 18.77
N ALA A 438 -21.78 -12.55 19.54
CA ALA A 438 -21.60 -13.85 20.17
C ALA A 438 -22.72 -14.15 21.18
N SER A 439 -23.20 -15.39 21.19
CA SER A 439 -24.16 -15.85 22.19
C SER A 439 -23.44 -16.10 23.51
N SER A 440 -23.82 -15.38 24.57
CA SER A 440 -23.27 -15.65 25.91
C SER A 440 -23.76 -17.01 26.40
N VAL A 441 -22.82 -17.85 26.84
CA VAL A 441 -23.10 -19.19 27.38
C VAL A 441 -22.53 -19.31 28.80
N PRO A 442 -23.25 -19.92 29.76
CA PRO A 442 -22.86 -19.88 31.18
C PRO A 442 -21.57 -20.64 31.49
N SER A 443 -21.29 -21.71 30.76
CA SER A 443 -20.12 -22.56 31.01
C SER A 443 -19.57 -23.22 29.74
N PRO A 444 -18.30 -23.66 29.77
CA PRO A 444 -17.74 -24.54 28.75
C PRO A 444 -18.56 -25.81 28.50
N ALA A 445 -19.16 -26.40 29.54
CA ALA A 445 -20.03 -27.57 29.38
C ALA A 445 -21.25 -27.25 28.50
N ASP A 446 -21.91 -26.10 28.74
CA ASP A 446 -23.05 -25.65 27.92
C ASP A 446 -22.61 -25.35 26.49
N ALA A 447 -21.48 -24.66 26.31
CA ALA A 447 -20.92 -24.36 24.99
C ALA A 447 -20.71 -25.64 24.14
N LYS A 448 -20.21 -26.70 24.77
CA LYS A 448 -19.96 -28.00 24.11
C LYS A 448 -21.24 -28.70 23.62
N THR A 449 -22.42 -28.32 24.12
CA THR A 449 -23.71 -28.85 23.64
C THR A 449 -24.19 -28.20 22.34
N LEU A 450 -23.70 -27.00 22.01
CA LEU A 450 -24.11 -26.27 20.80
C LEU A 450 -23.57 -26.95 19.56
N GLY A 451 -24.16 -26.69 18.39
CA GLY A 451 -23.74 -27.30 17.12
C GLY A 451 -22.41 -26.74 16.59
N ASN A 452 -21.93 -27.29 15.47
CA ASN A 452 -20.81 -26.66 14.76
C ASN A 452 -21.22 -25.26 14.26
N THR A 453 -20.27 -24.33 14.18
CA THR A 453 -20.44 -22.94 13.68
C THR A 453 -21.25 -22.00 14.58
N PHE A 454 -21.71 -22.45 15.76
CA PHE A 454 -22.29 -21.54 16.75
C PHE A 454 -21.22 -20.62 17.32
N PHE A 455 -21.46 -19.30 17.28
CA PHE A 455 -20.53 -18.29 17.78
C PHE A 455 -20.86 -17.94 19.23
N VAL A 456 -19.97 -18.28 20.16
CA VAL A 456 -20.22 -18.22 21.61
C VAL A 456 -19.30 -17.23 22.29
N ARG A 457 -19.74 -16.73 23.45
CA ARG A 457 -18.94 -15.97 24.42
C ARG A 457 -18.95 -16.67 25.77
N LEU A 458 -17.76 -16.89 26.31
CA LEU A 458 -17.50 -17.48 27.62
C LEU A 458 -16.74 -16.48 28.48
N ASP A 459 -17.30 -16.09 29.63
CA ASP A 459 -16.71 -15.11 30.52
C ASP A 459 -16.15 -15.75 31.79
N GLY A 460 -15.07 -15.17 32.33
CA GLY A 460 -14.51 -15.53 33.64
C GLY A 460 -13.84 -16.91 33.69
N LEU A 461 -13.25 -17.37 32.59
CA LEU A 461 -12.44 -18.59 32.58
C LEU A 461 -11.03 -18.30 33.09
N VAL A 462 -10.39 -19.25 33.77
CA VAL A 462 -8.98 -19.17 34.14
C VAL A 462 -8.15 -20.03 33.19
N VAL A 463 -7.15 -19.43 32.55
CA VAL A 463 -6.23 -20.12 31.66
C VAL A 463 -5.45 -21.17 32.47
N SER A 464 -5.54 -22.42 32.02
CA SER A 464 -4.97 -23.58 32.70
C SER A 464 -3.66 -24.05 32.08
N ALA A 465 -3.53 -23.93 30.76
CA ALA A 465 -2.32 -24.29 30.01
C ALA A 465 -2.33 -23.61 28.63
N VAL A 466 -1.15 -23.38 28.08
CA VAL A 466 -0.94 -22.78 26.75
C VAL A 466 -0.05 -23.70 25.94
N PHE A 467 -0.47 -23.97 24.70
CA PHE A 467 0.18 -24.84 23.74
C PHE A 467 0.33 -24.06 22.41
N PRO A 468 1.45 -23.35 22.22
CA PRO A 468 1.73 -22.60 21.01
C PRO A 468 1.83 -23.51 19.77
N PRO A 469 1.53 -22.98 18.58
CA PRO A 469 1.20 -21.58 18.31
C PRO A 469 -0.29 -21.24 18.44
N ASP A 470 -1.19 -22.19 18.67
CA ASP A 470 -2.61 -22.01 18.33
C ASP A 470 -3.62 -22.53 19.37
N ARG A 471 -3.21 -22.90 20.58
CA ARG A 471 -4.14 -23.49 21.55
C ARG A 471 -3.94 -23.01 22.98
N VAL A 472 -5.01 -22.53 23.59
CA VAL A 472 -5.08 -22.15 25.01
C VAL A 472 -6.20 -22.96 25.67
N TYR A 473 -5.93 -23.60 26.80
CA TYR A 473 -6.99 -24.20 27.61
C TYR A 473 -7.39 -23.27 28.73
N ALA A 474 -8.68 -23.07 28.90
CA ALA A 474 -9.24 -22.31 30.01
C ALA A 474 -10.42 -23.06 30.62
N GLN A 475 -10.61 -22.89 31.93
CA GLN A 475 -11.64 -23.59 32.68
C GLN A 475 -12.30 -22.70 33.71
N ARG A 476 -13.46 -23.11 34.20
CA ARG A 476 -14.15 -22.42 35.29
C ARG A 476 -13.29 -22.46 36.57
N PRO A 477 -13.27 -21.40 37.39
CA PRO A 477 -12.56 -21.38 38.68
C PRO A 477 -13.00 -22.51 39.63
N ASP A 478 -14.29 -22.86 39.61
CA ASP A 478 -14.89 -23.96 40.37
C ASP A 478 -14.49 -25.36 39.84
N ARG A 479 -13.79 -25.42 38.69
CA ARG A 479 -13.31 -26.64 38.01
C ARG A 479 -14.44 -27.56 37.51
N SER A 480 -15.64 -27.01 37.28
CA SER A 480 -16.79 -27.76 36.75
C SER A 480 -16.63 -28.15 35.28
N SER A 481 -15.99 -27.32 34.46
CA SER A 481 -15.78 -27.57 33.04
C SER A 481 -14.67 -26.69 32.44
N GLY A 482 -14.06 -27.16 31.36
CA GLY A 482 -13.04 -26.44 30.60
C GLY A 482 -13.14 -26.68 29.10
N ILE A 483 -12.41 -25.91 28.32
CA ILE A 483 -12.44 -25.94 26.86
C ILE A 483 -11.10 -25.49 26.26
N ALA A 484 -10.79 -26.00 25.07
CA ALA A 484 -9.71 -25.47 24.25
C ALA A 484 -10.22 -24.28 23.43
N LEU A 485 -9.50 -23.17 23.53
CA LEU A 485 -9.61 -21.97 22.71
C LEU A 485 -8.52 -22.07 21.63
N MET A 486 -8.91 -22.23 20.36
CA MET A 486 -7.95 -22.30 19.25
C MET A 486 -7.61 -20.87 18.83
N THR A 487 -6.47 -20.39 19.27
CA THR A 487 -6.03 -19.00 19.11
C THR A 487 -4.52 -18.88 19.20
N GLY A 488 -3.96 -17.94 18.43
CA GLY A 488 -2.58 -17.49 18.59
C GLY A 488 -2.42 -16.30 19.55
N ALA A 489 -3.50 -15.90 20.23
CA ALA A 489 -3.45 -14.81 21.20
C ALA A 489 -2.49 -15.14 22.35
N ALA A 490 -1.71 -14.14 22.77
CA ALA A 490 -0.86 -14.26 23.94
C ALA A 490 -1.71 -14.34 25.22
N ALA A 491 -1.56 -15.42 25.97
CA ALA A 491 -2.16 -15.64 27.27
C ALA A 491 -1.19 -16.44 28.15
N SER A 492 -1.33 -16.34 29.47
CA SER A 492 -0.52 -17.02 30.47
C SER A 492 -1.37 -17.88 31.40
N PRO A 493 -0.89 -19.05 31.86
CA PRO A 493 -1.56 -19.80 32.92
C PRO A 493 -1.85 -18.94 34.14
N GLY A 494 -3.10 -18.94 34.60
CA GLY A 494 -3.61 -18.07 35.67
C GLY A 494 -4.32 -16.81 35.21
N ASP A 495 -4.23 -16.41 33.94
CA ASP A 495 -5.02 -15.28 33.42
C ASP A 495 -6.52 -15.57 33.52
N ILE A 496 -7.30 -14.57 33.92
CA ILE A 496 -8.77 -14.62 33.86
C ILE A 496 -9.20 -13.98 32.55
N VAL A 497 -9.93 -14.73 31.74
CA VAL A 497 -10.26 -14.35 30.37
C VAL A 497 -11.76 -14.39 30.09
N SER A 498 -12.17 -13.49 29.20
CA SER A 498 -13.38 -13.65 28.40
C SER A 498 -12.96 -14.09 27.00
N ALA A 499 -13.64 -15.07 26.43
CA ALA A 499 -13.29 -15.60 25.12
C ALA A 499 -14.52 -15.70 24.22
N THR A 500 -14.33 -15.42 22.93
CA THR A 500 -15.29 -15.74 21.88
C THR A 500 -14.73 -16.73 20.88
N GLY A 501 -15.57 -17.50 20.20
CA GLY A 501 -15.13 -18.38 19.12
C GLY A 501 -16.27 -19.22 18.54
N TYR A 502 -15.98 -19.91 17.44
CA TYR A 502 -16.91 -20.84 16.82
C TYR A 502 -16.78 -22.23 17.43
N MET A 503 -17.89 -22.78 17.89
CA MET A 503 -17.91 -24.16 18.36
C MET A 503 -17.63 -25.11 17.19
N LEU A 504 -16.60 -25.95 17.34
CA LEU A 504 -16.20 -26.99 16.38
C LEU A 504 -15.75 -28.26 17.11
N THR A 505 -15.71 -29.38 16.40
CA THR A 505 -15.07 -30.62 16.85
C THR A 505 -13.79 -30.82 16.05
N VAL A 506 -12.65 -30.89 16.72
CA VAL A 506 -11.33 -31.10 16.14
C VAL A 506 -10.71 -32.32 16.80
N ASP A 507 -10.42 -33.36 16.03
CA ASP A 507 -9.85 -34.63 16.50
C ASP A 507 -10.63 -35.27 17.67
N GLY A 508 -11.96 -35.20 17.64
CA GLY A 508 -12.83 -35.74 18.68
C GLY A 508 -13.00 -34.84 19.91
N GLU A 509 -12.35 -33.67 19.96
CA GLU A 509 -12.48 -32.69 21.04
C GLU A 509 -13.30 -31.47 20.62
N ARG A 510 -14.21 -31.01 21.48
CA ARG A 510 -14.97 -29.77 21.27
C ARG A 510 -14.14 -28.57 21.70
N VAL A 511 -14.01 -27.62 20.78
CA VAL A 511 -13.17 -26.43 20.92
C VAL A 511 -13.95 -25.18 20.52
N ALA A 512 -13.51 -24.02 21.02
CA ALA A 512 -13.87 -22.73 20.43
C ALA A 512 -12.77 -22.36 19.43
N SER A 513 -13.08 -22.41 18.13
CA SER A 513 -12.16 -22.11 17.03
C SER A 513 -12.16 -20.64 16.66
N GLN A 514 -11.07 -20.17 16.04
CA GLN A 514 -10.82 -18.75 15.73
C GLN A 514 -11.09 -17.87 16.95
N ALA A 515 -10.58 -18.32 18.10
CA ALA A 515 -10.95 -17.72 19.36
C ALA A 515 -10.25 -16.37 19.55
N GLU A 516 -11.01 -15.38 19.99
CA GLU A 516 -10.48 -14.12 20.51
C GLU A 516 -10.50 -14.17 22.03
N ILE A 517 -9.42 -13.73 22.66
CA ILE A 517 -9.27 -13.70 24.11
C ILE A 517 -9.12 -12.25 24.55
N LEU A 518 -9.95 -11.84 25.51
CA LEU A 518 -9.79 -10.63 26.28
C LEU A 518 -9.35 -11.00 27.71
N ILE A 519 -8.14 -10.58 28.10
CA ILE A 519 -7.66 -10.74 29.48
C ILE A 519 -8.38 -9.72 30.36
N THR A 520 -9.15 -10.20 31.32
CA THR A 520 -9.96 -9.40 32.24
C THR A 520 -9.37 -9.32 33.65
N GLY A 521 -8.32 -10.10 33.93
CA GLY A 521 -7.63 -10.12 35.22
C GLY A 521 -6.65 -11.29 35.33
N SER A 522 -6.20 -11.57 36.56
CA SER A 522 -5.33 -12.72 36.85
C SER A 522 -5.69 -13.35 38.19
N ALA A 523 -5.66 -14.68 38.24
CA ALA A 523 -5.76 -15.48 39.46
C ALA A 523 -4.37 -15.78 40.08
N GLY A 524 -3.28 -15.28 39.48
CA GLY A 524 -1.89 -15.51 39.91
C GLY A 524 -1.33 -16.90 39.64
N SER A 525 -2.19 -17.92 39.52
CA SER A 525 -1.81 -19.29 39.16
C SER A 525 -2.97 -20.02 38.47
N PRO A 526 -2.70 -21.05 37.64
CA PRO A 526 -3.76 -21.87 37.06
C PRO A 526 -4.49 -22.65 38.17
N PRO A 527 -5.76 -23.04 37.96
CA PRO A 527 -6.49 -23.80 38.97
C PRO A 527 -5.76 -25.09 39.38
N PRO A 528 -5.77 -25.46 40.67
CA PRO A 528 -5.18 -26.71 41.12
C PRO A 528 -5.78 -27.91 40.38
N PRO A 529 -4.95 -28.92 40.02
CA PRO A 529 -5.43 -30.04 39.22
C PRO A 529 -6.37 -30.92 40.05
N LEU A 530 -7.36 -31.52 39.39
CA LEU A 530 -8.18 -32.59 39.99
C LEU A 530 -7.50 -33.95 39.78
N PHE A 531 -7.40 -34.76 40.83
CA PHE A 531 -6.78 -36.09 40.73
C PHE A 531 -7.80 -37.13 40.25
N PHE A 532 -7.48 -37.87 39.19
CA PHE A 532 -8.33 -38.89 38.59
C PHE A 532 -7.58 -40.22 38.41
N ARG A 533 -8.32 -41.33 38.52
CA ARG A 533 -7.91 -42.61 37.94
C ARG A 533 -7.90 -42.48 36.43
N THR A 534 -7.03 -43.23 35.74
CA THR A 534 -6.90 -43.13 34.29
C THR A 534 -8.21 -43.47 33.57
N ALA A 535 -9.00 -44.42 34.09
CA ALA A 535 -10.34 -44.77 33.61
C ALA A 535 -11.36 -43.61 33.68
N HIS A 536 -11.15 -42.64 34.57
CA HIS A 536 -12.06 -41.49 34.74
C HIS A 536 -11.65 -40.27 33.90
N LEU A 537 -10.53 -40.30 33.20
CA LEU A 537 -10.14 -39.21 32.29
C LEU A 537 -10.99 -39.22 31.01
N GLY A 538 -11.22 -38.06 30.41
CA GLY A 538 -12.05 -37.92 29.22
C GLY A 538 -13.53 -38.04 29.56
N GLY A 539 -14.02 -39.26 29.77
CA GLY A 539 -15.39 -39.59 30.16
C GLY A 539 -16.37 -39.84 29.02
N ARG A 540 -17.64 -40.05 29.37
CA ARG A 540 -18.75 -40.30 28.44
C ARG A 540 -19.04 -39.10 27.53
N ALA A 541 -19.84 -39.31 26.49
CA ALA A 541 -20.31 -38.21 25.65
C ALA A 541 -21.13 -37.18 26.45
N GLN A 542 -20.98 -35.89 26.13
CA GLN A 542 -21.75 -34.80 26.73
C GLN A 542 -22.13 -33.78 25.65
N GLY A 543 -23.42 -33.70 25.31
CA GLY A 543 -23.87 -32.88 24.18
C GLY A 543 -23.17 -33.32 22.89
N ASN A 544 -22.51 -32.39 22.20
CA ASN A 544 -21.73 -32.69 20.99
C ASN A 544 -20.27 -33.07 21.29
N GLN A 545 -19.84 -33.07 22.56
CA GLN A 545 -18.55 -33.67 22.95
C GLN A 545 -18.67 -35.18 22.90
N LEU A 546 -17.87 -35.81 22.03
CA LEU A 546 -17.81 -37.26 21.91
C LEU A 546 -17.19 -37.88 23.17
N GLY A 547 -17.67 -39.06 23.52
CA GLY A 547 -17.13 -39.86 24.62
C GLY A 547 -15.87 -40.61 24.19
N VAL A 548 -14.97 -40.86 25.14
CA VAL A 548 -13.72 -41.59 24.88
C VAL A 548 -13.92 -43.10 24.99
N VAL A 549 -13.15 -43.88 24.24
CA VAL A 549 -13.14 -45.35 24.33
C VAL A 549 -12.38 -45.83 25.58
N ASP A 550 -12.99 -46.74 26.34
CA ASP A 550 -12.31 -47.56 27.36
C ASP A 550 -11.58 -48.73 26.71
N ASP A 551 -12.20 -49.33 25.69
CA ASP A 551 -11.70 -50.52 25.04
C ASP A 551 -12.12 -50.61 23.56
N ALA A 552 -11.19 -50.23 22.68
CA ALA A 552 -11.34 -50.23 21.23
C ALA A 552 -11.21 -51.62 20.59
N VAL A 553 -10.81 -52.65 21.34
CA VAL A 553 -10.66 -54.02 20.81
C VAL A 553 -12.01 -54.75 20.79
N LEU A 554 -12.99 -54.27 21.55
CA LEU A 554 -14.35 -54.80 21.55
C LEU A 554 -15.14 -54.35 20.31
N SER A 555 -16.16 -55.12 19.94
CA SER A 555 -17.07 -54.81 18.83
C SER A 555 -18.52 -54.84 19.31
N PRO A 556 -19.21 -53.69 19.46
CA PRO A 556 -18.67 -52.34 19.29
C PRO A 556 -17.67 -51.95 20.40
N PRO A 557 -16.80 -50.95 20.17
CA PRO A 557 -15.90 -50.41 21.21
C PRO A 557 -16.64 -50.01 22.48
N ALA A 558 -16.08 -50.33 23.65
CA ALA A 558 -16.64 -49.87 24.92
C ALA A 558 -16.31 -48.39 25.12
N ILE A 559 -17.35 -47.57 25.32
CA ILE A 559 -17.24 -46.13 25.60
C ILE A 559 -17.28 -45.91 27.11
N SER A 560 -16.48 -44.98 27.60
CA SER A 560 -16.44 -44.60 29.01
C SER A 560 -17.81 -44.21 29.54
N THR A 561 -18.09 -44.63 30.78
CA THR A 561 -19.28 -44.20 31.54
C THR A 561 -18.98 -43.09 32.56
N ALA A 562 -17.69 -42.73 32.72
CA ALA A 562 -17.25 -41.69 33.66
C ALA A 562 -17.74 -40.29 33.28
N LEU A 563 -17.69 -39.35 34.22
CA LEU A 563 -18.04 -37.95 33.96
C LEU A 563 -17.09 -37.33 32.93
N ASN A 564 -17.63 -36.50 32.03
CA ASN A 564 -16.82 -35.83 31.04
C ASN A 564 -15.99 -34.72 31.69
N ASN A 565 -14.66 -34.81 31.59
CA ASN A 565 -13.73 -33.82 32.13
C ASN A 565 -12.74 -33.29 31.09
N ILE A 566 -13.04 -33.50 29.80
CA ILE A 566 -12.26 -32.95 28.68
C ILE A 566 -12.17 -31.42 28.83
N GLY A 567 -10.98 -30.87 28.66
CA GLY A 567 -10.63 -29.46 28.83
C GLY A 567 -10.25 -29.05 30.25
N LEU A 568 -10.34 -29.93 31.25
CA LEU A 568 -9.91 -29.64 32.62
C LEU A 568 -8.43 -29.94 32.86
N ARG A 569 -7.82 -29.15 33.74
CA ARG A 569 -6.51 -29.44 34.34
C ARG A 569 -6.64 -30.53 35.40
N VAL A 570 -5.92 -31.61 35.20
CA VAL A 570 -6.02 -32.85 35.97
C VAL A 570 -4.64 -33.42 36.31
N SER A 571 -4.62 -34.30 37.30
CA SER A 571 -3.48 -35.16 37.60
C SER A 571 -3.90 -36.62 37.60
N ALA A 572 -3.03 -37.50 37.11
CA ALA A 572 -3.15 -38.95 37.23
C ALA A 572 -1.76 -39.55 37.51
N ALA A 573 -1.70 -40.70 38.17
CA ALA A 573 -0.45 -41.41 38.40
C ALA A 573 -0.57 -42.85 37.91
N GLY A 574 0.53 -43.43 37.46
CA GLY A 574 0.56 -44.79 36.94
C GLY A 574 1.95 -45.19 36.44
N ARG A 575 2.01 -46.42 35.94
CA ARG A 575 3.20 -46.98 35.31
C ARG A 575 3.26 -46.55 33.83
N VAL A 576 4.44 -46.17 33.37
CA VAL A 576 4.70 -45.90 31.95
C VAL A 576 4.78 -47.23 31.20
N THR A 577 3.84 -47.52 30.33
CA THR A 577 3.76 -48.81 29.61
C THR A 577 4.48 -48.78 28.26
N TYR A 578 4.55 -47.61 27.63
CA TYR A 578 5.17 -47.43 26.32
C TYR A 578 5.67 -45.99 26.14
N VAL A 579 6.71 -45.80 25.34
CA VAL A 579 7.32 -44.48 25.04
C VAL A 579 7.59 -44.37 23.54
N ASP A 580 7.10 -43.31 22.92
CA ASP A 580 7.42 -42.87 21.56
C ASP A 580 8.11 -41.51 21.63
N ALA A 581 9.45 -41.54 21.56
CA ALA A 581 10.27 -40.35 21.60
C ALA A 581 10.09 -39.43 20.38
N ALA A 582 9.76 -40.00 19.21
CA ALA A 582 9.58 -39.25 17.97
C ALA A 582 8.32 -38.39 18.03
N GLN A 583 7.24 -38.93 18.58
CA GLN A 583 5.97 -38.20 18.75
C GLN A 583 5.87 -37.42 20.07
N LYS A 584 6.85 -37.54 20.96
CA LYS A 584 6.83 -37.00 22.34
C LYS A 584 5.64 -37.54 23.15
N ILE A 585 5.40 -38.84 23.03
CA ILE A 585 4.26 -39.52 23.62
C ILE A 585 4.71 -40.65 24.52
N PHE A 586 3.98 -40.88 25.62
CA PHE A 586 4.08 -42.12 26.38
C PHE A 586 2.68 -42.55 26.84
N TYR A 587 2.54 -43.81 27.25
CA TYR A 587 1.28 -44.34 27.79
C TYR A 587 1.40 -44.54 29.30
N LEU A 588 0.35 -44.15 30.03
CA LEU A 588 0.27 -44.21 31.49
C LEU A 588 -0.89 -45.14 31.89
N ASP A 589 -0.60 -46.18 32.68
CA ASP A 589 -1.61 -47.11 33.18
C ASP A 589 -1.55 -47.21 34.71
N ASP A 590 -2.71 -47.09 35.36
CA ASP A 590 -2.88 -47.26 36.82
C ASP A 590 -3.49 -48.63 37.17
N GLY A 591 -3.45 -49.58 36.23
CA GLY A 591 -4.09 -50.89 36.32
C GLY A 591 -5.50 -50.93 35.71
N ALA A 592 -5.97 -49.83 35.12
CA ALA A 592 -7.25 -49.81 34.42
C ALA A 592 -7.24 -50.61 33.10
N GLY A 593 -6.07 -50.84 32.50
CA GLY A 593 -5.95 -51.70 31.31
C GLY A 593 -6.65 -51.14 30.07
N LEU A 594 -6.75 -49.80 29.96
CA LEU A 594 -7.45 -49.13 28.87
C LEU A 594 -6.79 -49.39 27.52
N ARG A 595 -7.60 -49.55 26.46
CA ARG A 595 -7.13 -49.85 25.10
C ARG A 595 -7.77 -48.89 24.10
N ASP A 596 -6.99 -47.97 23.55
CA ASP A 596 -7.49 -46.94 22.62
C ASP A 596 -7.41 -47.33 21.13
N GLY A 597 -6.90 -48.53 20.84
CA GLY A 597 -6.71 -49.05 19.48
C GLY A 597 -5.32 -48.82 18.90
N SER A 598 -4.41 -48.17 19.64
CA SER A 598 -3.00 -48.03 19.25
C SER A 598 -2.17 -49.31 19.41
N GLY A 599 -2.71 -50.32 20.09
CA GLY A 599 -1.96 -51.51 20.54
C GLY A 599 -1.20 -51.30 21.86
N GLN A 600 -1.23 -50.09 22.45
CA GLN A 600 -0.63 -49.79 23.75
C GLN A 600 -1.68 -49.77 24.85
N THR A 601 -1.28 -50.13 26.08
CA THR A 601 -2.17 -50.16 27.25
C THR A 601 -2.04 -48.86 28.06
N GLY A 602 -3.16 -48.26 28.44
CA GLY A 602 -3.22 -47.06 29.28
C GLY A 602 -3.69 -45.81 28.54
N VAL A 603 -3.51 -44.64 29.17
CA VAL A 603 -3.87 -43.33 28.62
C VAL A 603 -2.68 -42.74 27.88
N ARG A 604 -2.92 -42.25 26.66
CA ARG A 604 -1.94 -41.52 25.88
C ARG A 604 -1.61 -40.18 26.54
N VAL A 605 -0.33 -39.93 26.77
CA VAL A 605 0.20 -38.65 27.28
C VAL A 605 1.08 -38.03 26.21
N TRP A 606 0.79 -36.79 25.83
CA TRP A 606 1.61 -36.01 24.91
C TRP A 606 2.28 -34.85 25.65
N MET A 607 3.60 -34.72 25.47
CA MET A 607 4.40 -33.65 26.07
C MET A 607 4.81 -32.64 25.00
N GLN A 608 4.49 -31.36 25.23
CA GLN A 608 4.94 -30.28 24.36
C GLN A 608 6.46 -30.11 24.40
N SER A 609 7.06 -30.24 25.59
CA SER A 609 8.50 -30.08 25.80
C SER A 609 8.98 -30.90 26.99
N GLY A 610 10.29 -31.15 27.06
CA GLY A 610 10.93 -31.94 28.12
C GLY A 610 11.33 -33.35 27.72
N THR A 611 11.85 -34.08 28.70
CA THR A 611 12.29 -35.48 28.58
C THR A 611 11.15 -36.40 28.96
N LEU A 612 10.90 -37.43 28.13
CA LEU A 612 9.89 -38.44 28.44
C LEU A 612 10.40 -39.36 29.56
N PRO A 613 9.51 -39.82 30.45
CA PRO A 613 9.88 -40.82 31.46
C PRO A 613 10.22 -42.16 30.80
N ALA A 614 11.04 -42.98 31.47
CA ALA A 614 11.41 -44.30 30.97
C ALA A 614 10.22 -45.28 31.05
N ALA A 615 10.12 -46.19 30.09
CA ALA A 615 9.18 -47.30 30.18
C ALA A 615 9.43 -48.11 31.47
N GLY A 616 8.35 -48.49 32.14
CA GLY A 616 8.36 -49.19 33.42
C GLY A 616 8.41 -48.28 34.65
N SER A 617 8.75 -47.00 34.51
CA SER A 617 8.78 -46.05 35.64
C SER A 617 7.37 -45.65 36.10
N PHE A 618 7.25 -45.23 37.36
CA PHE A 618 6.01 -44.68 37.91
C PHE A 618 6.09 -43.16 37.97
N VAL A 619 5.07 -42.50 37.41
CA VAL A 619 5.01 -41.04 37.34
C VAL A 619 3.65 -40.52 37.72
N ARG A 620 3.62 -39.33 38.31
CA ARG A 620 2.45 -38.46 38.38
C ARG A 620 2.50 -37.49 37.20
N VAL A 621 1.44 -37.45 36.42
CA VAL A 621 1.26 -36.57 35.27
C VAL A 621 0.21 -35.53 35.60
N THR A 622 0.58 -34.26 35.53
CA THR A 622 -0.32 -33.10 35.62
C THR A 622 -0.38 -32.40 34.28
N GLY A 623 -1.58 -32.33 33.71
CA GLY A 623 -1.80 -31.77 32.39
C GLY A 623 -3.27 -31.46 32.15
N ILE A 624 -3.66 -31.35 30.88
CA ILE A 624 -5.06 -31.16 30.47
C ILE A 624 -5.64 -32.50 30.03
N SER A 625 -6.78 -32.88 30.59
CA SER A 625 -7.59 -33.97 30.06
C SER A 625 -8.18 -33.56 28.73
N GLY A 626 -7.96 -34.34 27.68
CA GLY A 626 -8.34 -34.05 26.32
C GLY A 626 -8.74 -35.29 25.56
N ALA A 627 -9.07 -35.10 24.28
CA ALA A 627 -9.33 -36.19 23.35
C ALA A 627 -8.52 -36.04 22.06
N THR A 628 -8.32 -37.16 21.38
CA THR A 628 -7.72 -37.25 20.05
C THR A 628 -8.31 -38.43 19.28
N LEU A 629 -8.03 -38.56 17.99
CA LEU A 629 -8.40 -39.75 17.21
C LEU A 629 -7.24 -40.76 17.16
N VAL A 630 -7.54 -42.03 17.44
CA VAL A 630 -6.62 -43.17 17.33
C VAL A 630 -7.35 -44.30 16.64
N GLY A 631 -6.91 -44.69 15.44
CA GLY A 631 -7.54 -45.77 14.66
C GLY A 631 -9.04 -45.53 14.40
N GLY A 632 -9.47 -44.27 14.28
CA GLY A 632 -10.88 -43.87 14.11
C GLY A 632 -11.68 -43.75 15.42
N ASN A 633 -11.11 -44.14 16.56
CA ASN A 633 -11.73 -44.02 17.87
C ASN A 633 -11.36 -42.71 18.57
N VAL A 634 -12.28 -42.16 19.36
CA VAL A 634 -11.99 -41.01 20.23
C VAL A 634 -11.26 -41.51 21.46
N ALA A 635 -9.95 -41.31 21.50
CA ALA A 635 -9.06 -41.74 22.57
C ALA A 635 -8.86 -40.64 23.62
N ARG A 636 -8.55 -41.06 24.85
CA ARG A 636 -8.11 -40.16 25.92
C ARG A 636 -6.73 -39.60 25.60
N LEU A 637 -6.52 -38.34 25.92
CA LEU A 637 -5.22 -37.69 25.80
C LEU A 637 -4.96 -36.80 27.02
N LEU A 638 -3.83 -36.99 27.70
CA LEU A 638 -3.29 -35.99 28.62
C LEU A 638 -2.28 -35.11 27.88
N ARG A 639 -2.54 -33.81 27.80
CA ARG A 639 -1.61 -32.84 27.21
C ARG A 639 -0.81 -32.14 28.30
N VAL A 640 0.51 -32.19 28.20
CA VAL A 640 1.43 -31.64 29.20
C VAL A 640 2.21 -30.47 28.60
N PRO A 641 2.06 -29.23 29.12
CA PRO A 641 2.65 -28.03 28.51
C PRO A 641 4.17 -27.92 28.71
N GLY A 642 4.73 -28.61 29.71
CA GLY A 642 6.16 -28.57 29.98
C GLY A 642 6.64 -29.60 31.00
N PRO A 643 7.96 -29.66 31.26
CA PRO A 643 8.60 -30.73 32.03
C PRO A 643 8.09 -30.85 33.47
N GLY A 644 7.71 -29.73 34.11
CA GLY A 644 7.16 -29.74 35.47
C GLY A 644 5.79 -30.43 35.60
N GLY A 645 5.18 -30.88 34.50
CA GLY A 645 3.96 -31.67 34.52
C GLY A 645 4.17 -33.18 34.69
N VAL A 646 5.41 -33.69 34.69
CA VAL A 646 5.69 -35.11 34.92
C VAL A 646 6.69 -35.25 36.07
N GLU A 647 6.27 -35.94 37.11
CA GLU A 647 7.05 -36.10 38.34
C GLU A 647 7.19 -37.59 38.67
N PRO A 648 8.40 -38.09 38.96
CA PRO A 648 8.59 -39.45 39.46
C PRO A 648 7.83 -39.65 40.76
N VAL A 649 7.23 -40.82 40.93
CA VAL A 649 6.64 -41.26 42.21
C VAL A 649 7.15 -42.66 42.56
N THR A 650 7.26 -42.96 43.84
CA THR A 650 7.57 -44.31 44.32
C THR A 650 6.40 -45.25 43.99
N GLU A 651 6.69 -46.52 43.73
CA GLU A 651 5.65 -47.54 43.57
C GLU A 651 4.64 -47.44 44.74
N PRO A 652 3.32 -47.43 44.46
CA PRO A 652 2.30 -47.53 45.50
C PRO A 652 2.42 -48.80 46.33
#